data_AF-A0A3R7UP43-F1
#
_entry.id   AF-A0A3R7UP43-F1
#
_cell.length_a   1.000
_cell.length_b   1.000
_cell.length_c   1.000
_cell.angle_alpha   90.00
_cell.angle_beta   90.00
_cell.angle_gamma   90.00
#
_symmetry.space_group_name_H-M   'P 1'
#
loop_
_entity.id
_entity.type
_entity.pdbx_description
1 polymer ?
#
loop_
_entity_poly.entity_id
_entity_poly.type
_entity_poly.pdbx_seq_one_letter_code
_entity_poly.pdbx_strand_id
1 'polypeptide(L)'
;MRNYIIHIILSIVIGSFNYAYTQVIASDDVILCDGQQGQTEITLTATSFAVDLTDSNIYTDDVFGSVINMGFDFVFYGNTYNQVVLASNNYLSFNTANAGGYSDWTIDAAIPTNLEPETYNSILCPWQDIYPGANGNGTIQYATTGEAPNRVFIASFCGIPMFSCTDICYSSQIKLYETTNVIETHIAQKVLCTTWNEGSAIHGLHNEDGTIAHVVTGLDGITRNYPNQWTCEDDGWRFTPSGNDEYIIEDIEFAPAVAGTDIIWQDEFGNLIGTGGEITVIPGGNVTYTAGASLCGDAGDWCGFEGGIEGDDVNISFEDLTFSGEESEILCYQANDGNIEVNAPNEGNWIFIIYDENMTVIQSVETSQTYTFSSLSAGLYFVNMIDTETECSSNDILYELVEPEEINTTNSTNGVLCFNGSEGSIQIEIFGGTPPYSTFIGNDNNSNLASQIGNSIIFDNLNSGNYYYTVIDNNDCLVSGDEIFFSIEDVPELIVDLDDNNGVSCDNAQDGFINISVIGGTPNYSYLWSNGNGFSSNNEDINQISGGNYTVIVTDQNLCEASLSIEIGENEAMTIETSTSECINNNGTINVTAFGGQPEYLFELSSNNQTIEINTTGVFNELESGDYLITAFDALNCDIQELISINSAPQADFFLDEYEFSLSNDPVLFTDLSIDNNIISWNWDFGDGNNSNEQNPSHLYTEPGIYYATLNIIDAYNCEDQITKEIKVLQDFYAYTPNIFTPNNDGTNDTFSPSLLNIDISTYKLTIFDRWGNEIFETINYSQGWNGKQENGALFPSDVYSYKVVYQTNLGMKKEEVGHIIMAK
;
A
#
# COMPACT_ATOMS: atom_id res chain seq x y z
N MET A 1 16.81 35.45 -30.50
CA MET A 1 16.17 36.57 -31.23
C MET A 1 15.17 37.27 -30.33
N ARG A 2 15.59 38.32 -29.60
CA ARG A 2 14.82 39.54 -29.28
C ARG A 2 15.66 40.48 -28.37
N ASN A 3 16.02 41.63 -28.97
CA ASN A 3 16.27 42.97 -28.45
C ASN A 3 17.11 43.21 -27.19
N TYR A 4 18.31 43.75 -27.42
CA TYR A 4 19.12 44.52 -26.48
C TYR A 4 18.50 45.90 -26.20
N ILE A 5 18.44 46.30 -24.93
CA ILE A 5 18.32 47.69 -24.48
C ILE A 5 19.62 48.00 -23.73
N ILE A 6 20.45 48.84 -24.32
CA ILE A 6 21.67 49.38 -23.71
C ILE A 6 21.26 50.64 -22.92
N HIS A 7 21.53 50.67 -21.61
CA HIS A 7 21.52 51.88 -20.80
C HIS A 7 22.97 52.29 -20.55
N ILE A 8 23.40 53.35 -21.24
CA ILE A 8 24.64 54.06 -20.95
C ILE A 8 24.34 54.98 -19.76
N ILE A 9 24.90 54.66 -18.60
CA ILE A 9 24.95 55.58 -17.46
C ILE A 9 26.15 56.50 -17.68
N LEU A 10 25.82 57.78 -17.89
CA LEU A 10 26.73 58.90 -18.03
C LEU A 10 27.23 59.27 -16.62
N SER A 11 28.39 58.77 -16.21
CA SER A 11 29.10 59.31 -15.04
C SER A 11 29.75 60.64 -15.43
N ILE A 12 29.18 61.71 -14.89
CA ILE A 12 29.67 63.08 -14.98
C ILE A 12 31.01 63.15 -14.26
N VAL A 13 32.10 63.23 -15.02
CA VAL A 13 33.40 63.71 -14.51
C VAL A 13 33.23 65.20 -14.23
N ILE A 14 33.04 65.55 -12.96
CA ILE A 14 33.22 66.92 -12.51
C ILE A 14 34.72 67.17 -12.57
N GLY A 15 35.18 67.78 -13.65
CA GLY A 15 36.55 68.29 -13.75
C GLY A 15 36.74 69.43 -12.76
N SER A 16 37.24 69.11 -11.57
CA SER A 16 38.12 70.00 -10.84
C SER A 16 39.38 70.16 -11.69
N PHE A 17 39.55 71.31 -12.34
CA PHE A 17 40.86 71.72 -12.85
C PHE A 17 41.77 72.01 -11.65
N ASN A 18 42.22 70.95 -10.98
CA ASN A 18 43.38 71.01 -10.13
C ASN A 18 44.58 71.01 -11.07
N TYR A 19 45.16 72.19 -11.29
CA TYR A 19 46.49 72.29 -11.86
C TYR A 19 47.47 71.78 -10.80
N ALA A 20 47.71 70.47 -10.78
CA ALA A 20 48.81 69.85 -10.06
C ALA A 20 49.67 69.13 -11.10
N TYR A 21 50.76 69.78 -11.51
CA TYR A 21 51.86 69.10 -12.18
C TYR A 21 53.01 69.08 -11.18
N THR A 22 53.00 68.03 -10.35
CA THR A 22 54.05 67.77 -9.37
C THR A 22 55.39 67.65 -10.10
N GLN A 23 56.45 68.14 -9.47
CA GLN A 23 57.79 68.21 -10.07
C GLN A 23 58.53 66.85 -10.02
N VAL A 24 58.00 65.91 -9.23
CA VAL A 24 58.38 64.50 -9.12
C VAL A 24 57.11 63.65 -9.31
N ILE A 25 57.20 62.58 -10.09
CA ILE A 25 56.12 61.61 -10.31
C ILE A 25 56.60 60.26 -9.83
N ALA A 26 55.86 59.62 -8.92
CA ALA A 26 56.17 58.29 -8.38
C ALA A 26 55.33 57.19 -9.09
N SER A 27 55.65 55.92 -8.82
CA SER A 27 54.89 54.77 -9.31
C SER A 27 53.50 54.69 -8.66
N ASP A 28 52.53 54.07 -9.33
CA ASP A 28 51.19 53.85 -8.78
C ASP A 28 51.20 53.08 -7.45
N ASP A 29 50.12 53.24 -6.66
CA ASP A 29 49.87 52.49 -5.43
C ASP A 29 49.96 50.97 -5.65
N VAL A 30 50.41 50.24 -4.62
CA VAL A 30 50.59 48.78 -4.65
C VAL A 30 49.68 48.11 -3.63
N ILE A 31 48.87 47.14 -4.08
CA ILE A 31 48.04 46.30 -3.20
C ILE A 31 48.69 44.91 -3.11
N LEU A 32 48.92 44.43 -1.90
CA LEU A 32 49.46 43.10 -1.58
C LEU A 32 48.45 42.28 -0.77
N CYS A 33 48.70 40.98 -0.65
CA CYS A 33 47.85 40.07 0.12
C CYS A 33 48.25 40.05 1.60
N ASP A 34 47.27 39.97 2.49
CA ASP A 34 47.54 39.72 3.90
C ASP A 34 48.40 38.45 4.09
N GLY A 35 49.40 38.52 4.97
CA GLY A 35 50.43 37.50 5.15
C GLY A 35 51.75 37.78 4.39
N GLN A 36 51.77 38.71 3.44
CA GLN A 36 52.98 39.14 2.73
C GLN A 36 53.79 40.23 3.47
N GLN A 37 53.30 40.71 4.62
CA GLN A 37 53.96 41.75 5.41
C GLN A 37 55.38 41.32 5.80
N GLY A 38 56.37 42.16 5.47
CA GLY A 38 57.77 41.91 5.79
C GLY A 38 58.44 40.84 4.93
N GLN A 39 57.77 40.32 3.89
CA GLN A 39 58.26 39.20 3.07
C GLN A 39 58.45 39.55 1.60
N THR A 40 57.67 40.50 1.06
CA THR A 40 57.71 40.89 -0.35
C THR A 40 58.50 42.18 -0.55
N GLU A 41 59.49 42.12 -1.44
CA GLU A 41 60.23 43.30 -1.91
C GLU A 41 59.40 44.02 -2.99
N ILE A 42 59.15 45.32 -2.79
CA ILE A 42 58.49 46.19 -3.77
C ILE A 42 59.50 47.23 -4.25
N THR A 43 59.64 47.38 -5.56
CA THR A 43 60.43 48.46 -6.16
C THR A 43 59.52 49.62 -6.52
N LEU A 44 59.70 50.74 -5.81
CA LEU A 44 59.06 52.01 -6.12
C LEU A 44 59.96 52.79 -7.08
N THR A 45 59.36 53.50 -8.02
CA THR A 45 60.10 54.29 -9.02
C THR A 45 59.59 55.72 -9.06
N ALA A 46 60.46 56.68 -9.33
CA ALA A 46 60.10 58.08 -9.46
C ALA A 46 60.99 58.81 -10.48
N THR A 47 60.45 59.86 -11.10
CA THR A 47 61.16 60.68 -12.10
C THR A 47 61.02 62.17 -11.81
N SER A 48 62.10 62.93 -12.01
CA SER A 48 62.12 64.40 -11.89
C SER A 48 62.47 65.07 -13.22
N PHE A 49 61.92 66.26 -13.47
CA PHE A 49 61.99 66.96 -14.76
C PHE A 49 62.82 68.25 -14.73
N ALA A 50 63.95 68.27 -14.01
CA ALA A 50 64.79 69.46 -13.88
C ALA A 50 66.16 69.34 -14.59
N VAL A 51 66.61 70.42 -15.24
CA VAL A 51 67.99 70.58 -15.74
C VAL A 51 68.72 71.59 -14.86
N ASP A 52 69.69 71.12 -14.05
CA ASP A 52 70.52 71.97 -13.20
C ASP A 52 71.58 72.71 -14.02
N LEU A 53 71.62 74.04 -13.88
CA LEU A 53 72.67 74.90 -14.38
C LEU A 53 73.08 75.83 -13.24
N THR A 54 74.07 75.43 -12.43
CA THR A 54 74.67 76.33 -11.44
C THR A 54 75.48 77.44 -12.15
N ASP A 55 75.21 78.72 -11.87
CA ASP A 55 76.14 79.81 -12.26
C ASP A 55 77.15 80.04 -11.13
N SER A 56 78.32 79.43 -11.29
CA SER A 56 79.37 79.32 -10.27
C SER A 56 80.20 80.59 -10.07
N ASN A 57 79.68 81.80 -10.24
CA ASN A 57 80.50 83.03 -10.18
C ASN A 57 79.91 84.22 -9.40
N ILE A 58 78.77 84.07 -8.71
CA ILE A 58 78.17 85.14 -7.89
C ILE A 58 78.48 84.89 -6.39
N TYR A 59 79.68 85.27 -5.92
CA TYR A 59 80.12 85.01 -4.53
C TYR A 59 80.46 86.27 -3.72
N THR A 60 80.50 87.44 -4.34
CA THR A 60 80.79 88.72 -3.66
C THR A 60 79.64 89.68 -3.86
N ASP A 61 79.45 90.56 -2.88
CA ASP A 61 78.48 91.66 -2.93
C ASP A 61 78.66 92.52 -4.20
N ASP A 62 77.55 93.09 -4.69
CA ASP A 62 77.45 93.89 -5.92
C ASP A 62 77.96 93.23 -7.23
N VAL A 63 77.82 91.90 -7.39
CA VAL A 63 78.22 91.16 -8.61
C VAL A 63 77.02 90.56 -9.35
N PHE A 64 77.00 90.76 -10.67
CA PHE A 64 76.07 90.11 -11.59
C PHE A 64 76.65 88.80 -12.13
N GLY A 65 75.78 87.81 -12.32
CA GLY A 65 76.09 86.57 -13.01
C GLY A 65 76.14 86.70 -14.52
N SER A 66 76.23 85.55 -15.18
CA SER A 66 76.11 85.43 -16.61
C SER A 66 74.66 85.55 -17.08
N VAL A 67 74.47 85.69 -18.40
CA VAL A 67 73.15 85.67 -19.02
C VAL A 67 72.63 84.23 -19.04
N ILE A 68 71.47 84.02 -18.43
CA ILE A 68 70.80 82.72 -18.30
C ILE A 68 69.68 82.65 -19.33
N ASN A 69 69.60 81.55 -20.09
CA ASN A 69 68.47 81.26 -20.96
C ASN A 69 67.41 80.49 -20.16
N MET A 70 66.18 81.01 -20.10
CA MET A 70 65.07 80.38 -19.36
C MET A 70 64.53 79.11 -20.05
N GLY A 71 64.89 78.89 -21.31
CA GLY A 71 64.41 77.76 -22.12
C GLY A 71 63.04 78.01 -22.78
N PHE A 72 62.35 79.11 -22.45
CA PHE A 72 61.08 79.52 -23.03
C PHE A 72 60.98 81.05 -23.18
N ASP A 73 59.99 81.50 -23.96
CA ASP A 73 59.63 82.92 -24.11
C ASP A 73 58.64 83.31 -23.01
N PHE A 74 59.03 84.24 -22.14
CA PHE A 74 58.20 84.81 -21.07
C PHE A 74 57.71 86.20 -21.46
N VAL A 75 56.39 86.45 -21.37
CA VAL A 75 55.79 87.74 -21.74
C VAL A 75 55.57 88.58 -20.49
N PHE A 76 56.17 89.76 -20.41
CA PHE A 76 56.05 90.66 -19.27
C PHE A 76 55.88 92.11 -19.72
N TYR A 77 54.85 92.81 -19.21
CA TYR A 77 54.44 94.16 -19.66
C TYR A 77 54.42 94.35 -21.20
N GLY A 78 53.93 93.34 -21.93
CA GLY A 78 53.83 93.37 -23.39
C GLY A 78 55.15 93.14 -24.15
N ASN A 79 56.27 92.98 -23.45
CA ASN A 79 57.56 92.59 -24.02
C ASN A 79 57.80 91.09 -23.84
N THR A 80 58.64 90.50 -24.70
CA THR A 80 58.99 89.07 -24.65
C THR A 80 60.45 88.91 -24.26
N TYR A 81 60.70 88.14 -23.21
CA TYR A 81 62.02 87.87 -22.66
C TYR A 81 62.27 86.36 -22.66
N ASN A 82 63.45 85.93 -23.09
CA ASN A 82 63.86 84.52 -23.01
C ASN A 82 65.15 84.33 -22.21
N GLN A 83 65.68 85.44 -21.67
CA GLN A 83 66.92 85.47 -20.92
C GLN A 83 66.80 86.36 -19.70
N VAL A 84 67.47 85.96 -18.62
CA VAL A 84 67.56 86.68 -17.36
C VAL A 84 69.00 86.75 -16.88
N VAL A 85 69.29 87.64 -15.95
CA VAL A 85 70.57 87.76 -15.24
C VAL A 85 70.26 87.78 -13.75
N LEU A 86 70.97 86.95 -12.99
CA LEU A 86 70.90 86.93 -11.52
C LEU A 86 72.05 87.75 -10.92
N ALA A 87 71.87 88.30 -9.72
CA ALA A 87 72.90 89.07 -9.03
C ALA A 87 73.00 88.75 -7.55
N SER A 88 74.18 89.01 -6.96
CA SER A 88 74.46 88.90 -5.52
C SER A 88 73.69 89.92 -4.69
N ASN A 89 72.79 90.69 -5.25
CA ASN A 89 71.92 91.59 -4.50
C ASN A 89 70.47 91.06 -4.49
N ASN A 90 70.33 89.75 -4.72
CA ASN A 90 69.07 89.01 -4.84
C ASN A 90 68.14 89.58 -5.91
N TYR A 91 68.71 89.84 -7.09
CA TYR A 91 67.97 90.37 -8.22
C TYR A 91 67.82 89.32 -9.30
N LEU A 92 66.63 89.26 -9.89
CA LEU A 92 66.42 88.75 -11.24
C LEU A 92 66.10 89.94 -12.14
N SER A 93 66.90 90.13 -13.18
CA SER A 93 66.68 91.13 -14.22
C SER A 93 66.54 90.46 -15.58
N PHE A 94 65.68 91.01 -16.44
CA PHE A 94 65.56 90.51 -17.82
C PHE A 94 66.72 91.04 -18.69
N ASN A 95 67.35 90.18 -19.49
CA ASN A 95 68.41 90.64 -20.41
C ASN A 95 67.79 91.35 -21.62
N THR A 96 68.17 92.61 -21.81
CA THR A 96 67.54 93.54 -22.78
C THR A 96 68.16 93.53 -24.16
N ALA A 97 69.19 92.72 -24.42
CA ALA A 97 69.82 92.60 -25.73
C ALA A 97 68.82 92.20 -26.86
N ASN A 98 67.70 91.56 -26.51
CA ASN A 98 66.59 91.23 -27.40
C ASN A 98 65.38 92.17 -27.27
N ALA A 99 65.41 93.16 -26.36
CA ALA A 99 64.28 94.04 -26.00
C ALA A 99 64.40 95.50 -26.52
N GLY A 100 65.36 95.80 -27.39
CA GLY A 100 65.47 97.12 -28.04
C GLY A 100 66.55 98.08 -27.48
N GLY A 101 67.39 97.62 -26.55
CA GLY A 101 68.71 98.20 -26.26
C GLY A 101 68.73 99.52 -25.47
N TYR A 102 68.56 99.44 -24.15
CA TYR A 102 69.20 100.30 -23.12
C TYR A 102 69.26 99.49 -21.81
N SER A 103 70.44 99.44 -21.17
CA SER A 103 70.70 99.02 -19.78
C SER A 103 72.22 99.16 -19.53
N ASP A 104 72.62 100.35 -19.07
CA ASP A 104 73.92 100.64 -18.45
C ASP A 104 73.60 101.62 -17.32
N TRP A 105 73.67 101.23 -16.04
CA TRP A 105 73.43 102.18 -14.94
C TRP A 105 74.49 102.19 -13.85
N THR A 106 74.66 103.39 -13.30
CA THR A 106 75.65 103.83 -12.30
C THR A 106 74.89 104.38 -11.08
N ILE A 107 75.28 103.97 -9.87
CA ILE A 107 74.42 103.85 -8.67
C ILE A 107 74.21 105.11 -7.79
N ASP A 108 74.60 106.33 -8.19
CA ASP A 108 74.67 107.46 -7.23
C ASP A 108 73.89 108.74 -7.63
N ALA A 109 72.65 108.93 -7.14
CA ALA A 109 72.09 110.20 -6.59
C ALA A 109 70.54 110.30 -6.57
N ALA A 110 70.01 111.20 -5.72
CA ALA A 110 68.69 111.19 -5.10
C ALA A 110 67.45 111.75 -5.87
N ILE A 111 66.29 111.25 -5.39
CA ILE A 111 64.86 111.46 -5.67
C ILE A 111 64.42 112.90 -6.05
N PRO A 112 63.53 113.07 -7.06
CA PRO A 112 62.27 113.80 -6.80
C PRO A 112 61.00 113.39 -7.61
N THR A 113 60.00 112.90 -6.88
CA THR A 113 58.55 113.25 -6.90
C THR A 113 57.58 112.86 -8.05
N ASN A 114 56.32 112.80 -7.61
CA ASN A 114 55.08 112.14 -8.07
C ASN A 114 54.58 112.29 -9.53
N LEU A 115 55.41 112.38 -10.58
CA LEU A 115 54.89 112.74 -11.91
C LEU A 115 55.29 111.93 -13.15
N GLU A 116 56.09 110.86 -13.13
CA GLU A 116 56.52 110.21 -14.38
C GLU A 116 56.46 108.66 -14.34
N PRO A 117 55.76 107.99 -15.30
CA PRO A 117 55.66 106.54 -15.41
C PRO A 117 56.39 106.01 -16.67
N GLU A 118 57.54 105.35 -16.52
CA GLU A 118 58.14 104.50 -17.58
C GLU A 118 58.93 103.33 -16.94
N THR A 119 58.44 102.09 -17.03
CA THR A 119 59.09 100.88 -16.48
C THR A 119 59.44 99.88 -17.59
N TYR A 120 60.58 100.07 -18.27
CA TYR A 120 60.95 99.20 -19.40
C TYR A 120 61.91 98.04 -19.06
N ASN A 121 62.58 98.06 -17.89
CA ASN A 121 63.53 97.03 -17.44
C ASN A 121 63.30 96.64 -15.97
N SER A 122 62.36 95.72 -15.72
CA SER A 122 61.95 95.38 -14.35
C SER A 122 62.98 94.50 -13.66
N ILE A 123 63.52 94.97 -12.52
CA ILE A 123 64.34 94.14 -11.62
C ILE A 123 63.43 93.64 -10.50
N LEU A 124 63.36 92.33 -10.31
CA LEU A 124 62.63 91.74 -9.19
C LEU A 124 63.59 91.44 -8.05
N CYS A 125 63.26 91.94 -6.87
CA CYS A 125 63.99 91.64 -5.65
C CYS A 125 63.06 91.07 -4.59
N PRO A 126 63.29 89.83 -4.13
CA PRO A 126 62.72 89.35 -2.89
C PRO A 126 63.41 90.05 -1.70
N TRP A 127 64.72 90.34 -1.75
CA TRP A 127 65.44 90.93 -0.62
C TRP A 127 66.84 91.49 -0.96
N GLN A 128 67.11 92.77 -0.73
CA GLN A 128 68.34 93.43 -1.24
C GLN A 128 69.62 93.20 -0.40
N ASP A 129 70.78 93.41 -1.06
CA ASP A 129 72.14 93.53 -0.47
C ASP A 129 72.62 92.28 0.31
N ILE A 130 72.91 91.22 -0.46
CA ILE A 130 73.35 89.92 0.07
C ILE A 130 74.80 89.62 -0.22
N TYR A 131 75.39 88.75 0.60
CA TYR A 131 76.77 88.34 0.41
C TYR A 131 76.88 86.81 0.38
N PRO A 132 76.65 86.15 -0.78
CA PRO A 132 76.65 84.69 -0.89
C PRO A 132 77.92 84.02 -0.36
N GLY A 133 79.08 84.68 -0.50
CA GLY A 133 80.36 84.19 -0.01
C GLY A 133 80.66 84.44 1.47
N ALA A 134 79.85 85.22 2.21
CA ALA A 134 80.01 85.32 3.66
C ALA A 134 79.71 83.94 4.28
N ASN A 135 80.61 83.45 5.12
CA ASN A 135 80.53 82.13 5.77
C ASN A 135 80.60 80.89 4.84
N GLY A 136 80.73 81.08 3.52
CA GLY A 136 81.16 80.05 2.58
C GLY A 136 80.10 79.06 2.08
N ASN A 137 78.82 79.23 2.41
CA ASN A 137 77.77 78.22 2.12
C ASN A 137 76.52 78.73 1.39
N GLY A 138 76.37 80.03 1.12
CA GLY A 138 75.23 80.54 0.35
C GLY A 138 75.37 80.19 -1.14
N THR A 139 74.30 79.69 -1.76
CA THR A 139 74.29 79.32 -3.18
C THR A 139 73.16 80.02 -3.94
N ILE A 140 73.41 80.35 -5.20
CA ILE A 140 72.36 80.77 -6.15
C ILE A 140 72.27 79.67 -7.19
N GLN A 141 71.08 79.07 -7.32
CA GLN A 141 70.79 77.96 -8.22
C GLN A 141 69.58 78.30 -9.07
N TYR A 142 69.52 77.79 -10.29
CA TYR A 142 68.33 77.94 -11.12
C TYR A 142 68.11 76.70 -11.97
N ALA A 143 66.85 76.45 -12.30
CA ALA A 143 66.46 75.38 -13.19
C ALA A 143 65.17 75.77 -13.92
N THR A 144 65.01 75.18 -15.11
CA THR A 144 63.70 75.13 -15.78
C THR A 144 63.12 73.74 -15.56
N THR A 145 61.92 73.68 -14.99
CA THR A 145 61.19 72.43 -14.73
C THR A 145 59.88 72.37 -15.52
N GLY A 146 59.35 71.17 -15.67
CA GLY A 146 58.14 70.88 -16.44
C GLY A 146 58.39 70.73 -17.94
N GLU A 147 57.33 70.43 -18.68
CA GLU A 147 57.35 70.25 -20.13
C GLU A 147 56.61 71.39 -20.85
N ALA A 148 57.05 71.74 -22.06
CA ALA A 148 56.39 72.77 -22.86
C ALA A 148 54.92 72.36 -23.13
N PRO A 149 53.94 73.29 -23.03
CA PRO A 149 54.08 74.73 -22.90
C PRO A 149 54.00 75.26 -21.44
N ASN A 150 54.09 74.41 -20.42
CA ASN A 150 53.84 74.80 -19.02
C ASN A 150 55.11 74.80 -18.17
N ARG A 151 56.26 75.17 -18.77
CA ARG A 151 57.53 75.19 -18.04
C ARG A 151 57.57 76.31 -17.00
N VAL A 152 58.30 76.06 -15.93
CA VAL A 152 58.57 77.04 -14.87
C VAL A 152 60.07 77.24 -14.76
N PHE A 153 60.53 78.47 -14.93
CA PHE A 153 61.90 78.86 -14.60
C PHE A 153 61.95 79.27 -13.13
N ILE A 154 62.83 78.65 -12.36
CA ILE A 154 62.98 78.88 -10.92
C ILE A 154 64.41 79.33 -10.68
N ALA A 155 64.58 80.47 -10.01
CA ALA A 155 65.84 80.92 -9.44
C ALA A 155 65.74 80.89 -7.92
N SER A 156 66.64 80.16 -7.27
CA SER A 156 66.73 79.99 -5.82
C SER A 156 67.99 80.63 -5.28
N PHE A 157 67.83 81.35 -4.19
CA PHE A 157 68.87 81.99 -3.39
C PHE A 157 68.85 81.26 -2.05
N CYS A 158 69.76 80.33 -1.83
CA CYS A 158 69.70 79.37 -0.74
C CYS A 158 70.69 79.73 0.37
N GLY A 159 70.21 79.88 1.60
CA GLY A 159 71.04 80.03 2.79
C GLY A 159 71.98 81.24 2.76
N ILE A 160 71.57 82.33 2.11
CA ILE A 160 72.44 83.46 1.83
C ILE A 160 72.44 84.45 3.00
N PRO A 161 73.62 84.85 3.52
CA PRO A 161 73.68 85.86 4.57
C PRO A 161 73.56 87.29 4.02
N MET A 162 73.01 88.19 4.84
CA MET A 162 72.93 89.62 4.52
C MET A 162 74.29 90.32 4.69
N PHE A 163 74.65 91.25 3.79
CA PHE A 163 75.96 91.92 3.80
C PHE A 163 76.30 92.61 5.13
N SER A 164 75.33 93.31 5.71
CA SER A 164 75.48 94.05 6.99
C SER A 164 75.13 93.23 8.24
N CYS A 165 74.67 91.98 8.08
CA CYS A 165 74.27 91.05 9.15
C CYS A 165 74.67 89.62 8.77
N THR A 166 75.98 89.36 8.69
CA THR A 166 76.50 88.11 8.12
C THR A 166 76.21 86.84 8.92
N ASP A 167 75.76 86.94 10.17
CA ASP A 167 75.40 85.79 11.02
C ASP A 167 73.95 85.28 10.79
N ILE A 168 73.24 85.92 9.86
CA ILE A 168 71.82 85.71 9.62
C ILE A 168 71.64 85.35 8.14
N CYS A 169 71.16 84.13 7.88
CA CYS A 169 70.86 83.63 6.55
C CYS A 169 69.35 83.56 6.30
N TYR A 170 68.96 83.66 5.03
CA TYR A 170 67.60 83.40 4.58
C TYR A 170 67.65 82.67 3.23
N SER A 171 66.50 82.14 2.81
CA SER A 171 66.35 81.55 1.48
C SER A 171 65.20 82.21 0.74
N SER A 172 65.35 82.43 -0.57
CA SER A 172 64.27 82.97 -1.40
C SER A 172 64.25 82.36 -2.79
N GLN A 173 63.09 82.35 -3.43
CA GLN A 173 62.92 81.90 -4.79
C GLN A 173 62.15 82.90 -5.63
N ILE A 174 62.44 82.90 -6.92
CA ILE A 174 61.72 83.63 -7.97
C ILE A 174 61.30 82.61 -9.03
N LYS A 175 60.01 82.61 -9.39
CA LYS A 175 59.44 81.71 -10.40
C LYS A 175 58.81 82.48 -11.55
N LEU A 176 59.06 82.03 -12.77
CA LEU A 176 58.48 82.55 -14.01
C LEU A 176 57.79 81.41 -14.75
N TYR A 177 56.56 81.61 -15.22
CA TYR A 177 55.74 80.55 -15.82
C TYR A 177 55.53 80.79 -17.32
N GLU A 178 55.92 79.83 -18.17
CA GLU A 178 56.02 79.95 -19.64
C GLU A 178 54.76 80.47 -20.35
N THR A 179 53.58 79.95 -20.01
CA THR A 179 52.30 80.33 -20.64
C THR A 179 51.61 81.52 -19.97
N THR A 180 52.26 82.14 -19.00
CA THR A 180 51.69 83.24 -18.25
C THR A 180 52.61 84.46 -18.31
N ASN A 181 52.13 85.57 -17.76
CA ASN A 181 52.93 86.75 -17.46
C ASN A 181 53.22 86.88 -15.96
N VAL A 182 52.96 85.81 -15.20
CA VAL A 182 53.00 85.77 -13.75
C VAL A 182 54.42 85.52 -13.26
N ILE A 183 54.79 86.24 -12.20
CA ILE A 183 56.01 86.02 -11.45
C ILE A 183 55.62 85.69 -10.02
N GLU A 184 56.22 84.67 -9.43
CA GLU A 184 56.05 84.40 -8.00
C GLU A 184 57.37 84.54 -7.25
N THR A 185 57.28 84.99 -6.01
CA THR A 185 58.43 85.10 -5.11
C THR A 185 58.09 84.45 -3.79
N HIS A 186 59.02 83.64 -3.27
CA HIS A 186 58.87 82.95 -1.99
C HIS A 186 60.08 83.30 -1.14
N ILE A 187 59.88 83.61 0.14
CA ILE A 187 60.97 83.89 1.09
C ILE A 187 60.73 83.04 2.33
N ALA A 188 61.72 82.21 2.65
CA ALA A 188 61.75 81.43 3.86
C ALA A 188 62.56 82.16 4.93
N GLN A 189 62.09 82.07 6.18
CA GLN A 189 62.82 82.52 7.36
C GLN A 189 63.30 83.96 7.26
N LYS A 190 62.35 84.88 7.08
CA LYS A 190 62.60 86.32 7.04
C LYS A 190 63.22 86.80 8.36
N VAL A 191 64.53 87.03 8.39
CA VAL A 191 65.24 87.42 9.63
C VAL A 191 65.51 88.94 9.69
N LEU A 192 65.44 89.50 10.90
CA LEU A 192 65.66 90.91 11.22
C LEU A 192 67.14 91.33 11.18
N CYS A 193 67.53 92.18 10.22
CA CYS A 193 68.80 92.91 10.24
C CYS A 193 68.60 94.38 10.65
N THR A 194 68.82 94.71 11.91
CA THR A 194 68.52 96.05 12.46
C THR A 194 69.55 97.14 12.13
N THR A 195 70.71 96.75 11.61
CA THR A 195 71.84 97.67 11.32
C THR A 195 71.79 98.25 9.90
N TRP A 196 70.96 97.69 9.03
CA TRP A 196 70.89 98.02 7.61
C TRP A 196 69.53 98.66 7.27
N ASN A 197 69.54 99.82 6.60
CA ASN A 197 68.34 100.61 6.21
C ASN A 197 67.25 100.74 7.30
N GLU A 198 67.63 100.86 8.57
CA GLU A 198 66.71 100.92 9.73
C GLU A 198 65.76 99.71 9.83
N GLY A 199 66.16 98.57 9.26
CA GLY A 199 65.37 97.36 9.16
C GLY A 199 64.39 97.36 7.99
N SER A 200 64.51 98.23 6.98
CA SER A 200 63.60 98.22 5.83
C SER A 200 63.92 97.05 4.89
N ALA A 201 62.99 96.11 4.73
CA ALA A 201 63.00 95.19 3.58
C ALA A 201 62.53 95.96 2.34
N ILE A 202 62.99 95.58 1.16
CA ILE A 202 62.46 96.09 -0.09
C ILE A 202 62.04 94.88 -0.92
N HIS A 203 60.73 94.68 -1.07
CA HIS A 203 60.14 93.64 -1.91
C HIS A 203 59.38 94.34 -3.03
N GLY A 204 59.65 93.99 -4.28
CA GLY A 204 58.88 94.51 -5.42
C GLY A 204 59.66 94.56 -6.72
N LEU A 205 58.96 94.99 -7.77
CA LEU A 205 59.59 95.33 -9.04
C LEU A 205 60.17 96.73 -8.98
N HIS A 206 61.37 96.85 -9.53
CA HIS A 206 62.06 98.12 -9.70
C HIS A 206 62.00 98.57 -11.16
N ASN A 207 62.05 99.88 -11.39
CA ASN A 207 62.27 100.45 -12.71
C ASN A 207 63.76 100.30 -13.16
N GLU A 208 64.06 100.73 -14.39
CA GLU A 208 65.37 100.59 -15.05
C GLU A 208 66.57 101.08 -14.21
N ASP A 209 66.34 102.11 -13.39
CA ASP A 209 67.36 102.75 -12.57
C ASP A 209 67.40 102.23 -11.12
N GLY A 210 66.55 101.24 -10.78
CA GLY A 210 66.48 100.65 -9.44
C GLY A 210 65.84 101.54 -8.38
N THR A 211 65.27 102.69 -8.77
CA THR A 211 64.95 103.83 -7.88
C THR A 211 63.54 103.83 -7.28
N ILE A 212 62.64 102.96 -7.73
CA ILE A 212 61.29 102.78 -7.16
C ILE A 212 61.13 101.33 -6.71
N ALA A 213 60.66 101.12 -5.49
CA ALA A 213 60.16 99.82 -5.04
C ALA A 213 58.73 99.96 -4.53
N HIS A 214 57.82 99.16 -5.06
CA HIS A 214 56.41 99.22 -4.67
C HIS A 214 56.15 98.42 -3.40
N VAL A 215 55.58 99.07 -2.38
CA VAL A 215 55.24 98.41 -1.11
C VAL A 215 53.98 97.56 -1.28
N VAL A 216 54.09 96.27 -0.98
CA VAL A 216 52.95 95.33 -1.01
C VAL A 216 52.07 95.56 0.21
N THR A 217 50.76 95.60 0.04
CA THR A 217 49.79 95.55 1.14
C THR A 217 49.18 94.15 1.17
N GLY A 218 49.28 93.44 2.30
CA GLY A 218 48.73 92.09 2.45
C GLY A 218 47.20 92.07 2.36
N LEU A 219 46.61 90.86 2.28
CA LEU A 219 45.15 90.65 2.26
C LEU A 219 44.44 91.16 3.53
N ASP A 220 45.21 91.37 4.61
CA ASP A 220 44.81 91.99 5.87
C ASP A 220 44.78 93.53 5.82
N GLY A 221 45.20 94.14 4.70
CA GLY A 221 45.28 95.58 4.53
C GLY A 221 46.53 96.23 5.14
N ILE A 222 47.52 95.44 5.60
CA ILE A 222 48.75 95.94 6.21
C ILE A 222 49.83 96.13 5.15
N THR A 223 50.43 97.32 5.10
CA THR A 223 51.52 97.66 4.19
C THR A 223 52.79 96.96 4.68
N ARG A 224 53.19 95.88 4.01
CA ARG A 224 54.43 95.14 4.26
C ARG A 224 55.61 95.95 3.71
N ASN A 225 55.98 96.98 4.48
CA ASN A 225 57.24 97.72 4.57
C ASN A 225 57.08 99.05 5.35
N TYR A 226 55.91 99.34 5.96
CA TYR A 226 55.79 100.38 7.00
C TYR A 226 54.44 100.34 7.78
N PRO A 227 54.38 100.33 9.13
CA PRO A 227 55.44 100.12 10.11
C PRO A 227 55.44 98.72 10.76
N ASN A 228 56.61 98.07 10.71
CA ASN A 228 57.23 97.13 11.65
C ASN A 228 56.34 96.26 12.58
N GLN A 229 55.78 95.18 12.04
CA GLN A 229 55.73 93.92 12.79
C GLN A 229 56.40 92.82 11.94
N TRP A 230 57.48 92.26 12.50
CA TRP A 230 58.32 91.26 11.87
C TRP A 230 57.96 89.90 12.43
N THR A 231 57.59 88.96 11.57
CA THR A 231 57.36 87.55 11.91
C THR A 231 58.47 86.70 11.30
N CYS A 232 58.93 85.66 12.00
CA CYS A 232 59.89 84.68 11.48
C CYS A 232 59.20 83.67 10.54
N GLU A 233 58.15 84.11 9.85
CA GLU A 233 57.28 83.27 9.05
C GLU A 233 57.72 83.30 7.59
N ASP A 234 57.47 82.19 6.90
CA ASP A 234 57.65 82.08 5.47
C ASP A 234 56.53 82.86 4.74
N ASP A 235 56.86 83.49 3.63
CA ASP A 235 55.94 84.38 2.92
C ASP A 235 56.04 84.18 1.40
N GLY A 236 54.91 84.33 0.71
CA GLY A 236 54.76 84.03 -0.71
C GLY A 236 53.95 85.13 -1.40
N TRP A 237 54.42 85.58 -2.56
CA TRP A 237 53.71 86.59 -3.35
C TRP A 237 53.65 86.23 -4.81
N ARG A 238 52.51 86.55 -5.43
CA ARG A 238 52.29 86.45 -6.86
C ARG A 238 52.11 87.84 -7.46
N PHE A 239 52.85 88.09 -8.52
CA PHE A 239 52.79 89.28 -9.33
C PHE A 239 52.17 88.96 -10.69
N THR A 240 51.10 89.65 -11.04
CA THR A 240 50.37 89.46 -12.31
C THR A 240 50.22 90.80 -13.04
N PRO A 241 50.91 91.04 -14.16
CA PRO A 241 50.67 92.21 -15.01
C PRO A 241 49.23 92.22 -15.54
N SER A 242 48.55 93.36 -15.42
CA SER A 242 47.15 93.57 -15.85
C SER A 242 47.00 94.63 -16.94
N GLY A 243 48.11 95.24 -17.41
CA GLY A 243 48.13 96.24 -18.48
C GLY A 243 49.56 96.58 -18.91
N ASN A 244 49.72 97.63 -19.73
CA ASN A 244 51.04 98.08 -20.20
C ASN A 244 51.94 98.59 -19.07
N ASP A 245 51.35 99.16 -18.02
CA ASP A 245 52.05 99.70 -16.83
C ASP A 245 51.29 99.39 -15.53
N GLU A 246 50.34 98.44 -15.55
CA GLU A 246 49.49 98.05 -14.42
C GLU A 246 49.70 96.58 -14.03
N TYR A 247 49.51 96.27 -12.75
CA TYR A 247 49.65 94.92 -12.22
C TYR A 247 48.84 94.70 -10.94
N ILE A 248 48.70 93.42 -10.57
CA ILE A 248 48.10 92.94 -9.31
C ILE A 248 49.19 92.20 -8.54
N ILE A 249 49.30 92.45 -7.23
CA ILE A 249 50.09 91.62 -6.31
C ILE A 249 49.14 90.92 -5.36
N GLU A 250 49.33 89.62 -5.20
CA GLU A 250 48.54 88.74 -4.33
C GLU A 250 49.46 88.05 -3.33
N ASP A 251 48.98 87.90 -2.10
CA ASP A 251 49.59 87.02 -1.09
C ASP A 251 49.23 85.58 -1.47
N ILE A 252 50.22 84.71 -1.60
CA ILE A 252 50.03 83.29 -1.89
C ILE A 252 50.60 82.46 -0.76
N GLU A 253 50.08 81.24 -0.62
CA GLU A 253 50.65 80.27 0.31
C GLU A 253 52.13 80.07 -0.02
N PHE A 254 52.97 80.03 1.01
CA PHE A 254 54.38 79.72 0.84
C PHE A 254 54.51 78.28 0.33
N ALA A 255 54.72 78.13 -0.98
CA ALA A 255 54.90 76.86 -1.66
C ALA A 255 56.20 76.92 -2.50
N PRO A 256 57.39 76.77 -1.89
CA PRO A 256 58.65 76.84 -2.64
C PRO A 256 58.68 75.74 -3.71
N ALA A 257 59.10 76.08 -4.91
CA ALA A 257 59.24 75.08 -5.97
C ALA A 257 60.54 74.31 -5.79
N VAL A 258 60.46 73.05 -6.15
CA VAL A 258 61.53 72.09 -6.13
C VAL A 258 61.93 71.75 -7.57
N ALA A 259 63.21 71.87 -7.89
CA ALA A 259 63.73 71.42 -9.18
C ALA A 259 65.14 70.86 -9.00
N GLY A 260 65.23 69.76 -8.25
CA GLY A 260 66.46 68.99 -8.11
C GLY A 260 66.48 67.78 -9.05
N THR A 261 67.67 67.36 -9.46
CA THR A 261 67.87 66.07 -10.13
C THR A 261 67.94 64.90 -9.16
N ASP A 262 68.23 65.18 -7.89
CA ASP A 262 68.38 64.16 -6.86
C ASP A 262 67.03 63.93 -6.16
N ILE A 263 66.37 62.83 -6.52
CA ILE A 263 65.13 62.38 -5.87
C ILE A 263 65.46 61.80 -4.50
N ILE A 264 64.71 62.19 -3.48
CA ILE A 264 64.75 61.65 -2.13
C ILE A 264 63.44 60.95 -1.82
N TRP A 265 63.52 59.79 -1.17
CA TRP A 265 62.37 59.02 -0.71
C TRP A 265 62.25 59.13 0.80
N GLN A 266 61.05 59.41 1.28
CA GLN A 266 60.72 59.48 2.71
C GLN A 266 59.66 58.45 3.08
N ASP A 267 59.72 57.98 4.33
CA ASP A 267 58.61 57.24 4.95
C ASP A 267 57.48 58.19 5.40
N GLU A 268 56.37 57.62 5.85
CA GLU A 268 55.20 58.35 6.38
C GLU A 268 55.51 59.27 7.58
N PHE A 269 56.69 59.14 8.20
CA PHE A 269 57.15 59.96 9.32
C PHE A 269 58.13 61.06 8.86
N GLY A 270 58.39 61.18 7.56
CA GLY A 270 59.32 62.15 6.97
C GLY A 270 60.80 61.75 7.06
N ASN A 271 61.13 60.52 7.49
CA ASN A 271 62.53 60.08 7.54
C ASN A 271 63.02 59.70 6.14
N LEU A 272 64.23 60.11 5.79
CA LEU A 272 64.88 59.72 4.54
C LEU A 272 65.16 58.20 4.53
N ILE A 273 64.60 57.49 3.56
CA ILE A 273 64.78 56.04 3.37
C ILE A 273 65.66 55.69 2.16
N GLY A 274 65.85 56.63 1.23
CA GLY A 274 66.76 56.44 0.10
C GLY A 274 66.79 57.61 -0.86
N THR A 275 67.64 57.49 -1.89
CA THR A 275 67.86 58.52 -2.91
C THR A 275 67.93 57.88 -4.29
N GLY A 276 67.46 58.59 -5.32
CA GLY A 276 67.47 58.15 -6.72
C GLY A 276 66.09 57.81 -7.26
N GLY A 277 66.00 57.58 -8.57
CA GLY A 277 64.73 57.32 -9.26
C GLY A 277 64.11 55.95 -8.98
N GLU A 278 64.77 55.08 -8.22
CA GLU A 278 64.21 53.79 -7.79
C GLU A 278 64.66 53.48 -6.35
N ILE A 279 63.76 52.93 -5.55
CA ILE A 279 64.05 52.37 -4.23
C ILE A 279 63.32 51.03 -4.06
N THR A 280 63.92 50.10 -3.33
CA THR A 280 63.27 48.85 -2.92
C THR A 280 62.92 48.91 -1.44
N VAL A 281 61.66 48.62 -1.11
CA VAL A 281 61.13 48.61 0.25
C VAL A 281 60.52 47.24 0.58
N ILE A 282 60.54 46.87 1.87
CA ILE A 282 59.87 45.67 2.39
C ILE A 282 58.88 46.13 3.46
N PRO A 283 57.63 46.45 3.07
CA PRO A 283 56.64 46.99 3.99
C PRO A 283 56.17 45.94 4.99
N GLY A 284 56.15 46.29 6.27
CA GLY A 284 55.66 45.44 7.37
C GLY A 284 54.15 45.53 7.61
N GLY A 285 53.44 46.32 6.82
CA GLY A 285 52.01 46.64 6.93
C GLY A 285 51.67 47.81 6.02
N ASN A 286 50.43 48.29 6.07
CA ASN A 286 50.00 49.44 5.27
C ASN A 286 50.91 50.65 5.54
N VAL A 287 51.48 51.25 4.50
CA VAL A 287 52.46 52.34 4.62
C VAL A 287 52.43 53.23 3.38
N THR A 288 52.72 54.51 3.57
CA THR A 288 52.88 55.50 2.49
C THR A 288 54.33 55.94 2.38
N TYR A 289 54.83 56.08 1.16
CA TYR A 289 56.16 56.62 0.86
C TYR A 289 56.04 57.85 -0.03
N THR A 290 56.82 58.89 0.25
CA THR A 290 56.80 60.14 -0.53
C THR A 290 58.10 60.29 -1.32
N ALA A 291 58.00 60.51 -2.63
CA ALA A 291 59.13 60.86 -3.49
C ALA A 291 59.17 62.36 -3.76
N GLY A 292 60.26 63.03 -3.40
CA GLY A 292 60.45 64.47 -3.63
C GLY A 292 61.85 64.83 -4.12
N ALA A 293 62.11 66.10 -4.38
CA ALA A 293 63.42 66.61 -4.75
C ALA A 293 63.75 67.92 -3.98
N SER A 294 64.94 68.51 -4.15
CA SER A 294 65.25 69.86 -3.64
C SER A 294 66.21 70.62 -4.54
N LEU A 295 65.97 71.91 -4.78
CA LEU A 295 66.87 72.80 -5.54
C LEU A 295 68.09 73.25 -4.73
N CYS A 296 67.94 73.39 -3.40
CA CYS A 296 68.96 73.97 -2.52
C CYS A 296 69.96 72.93 -1.96
N GLY A 297 69.80 71.65 -2.31
CA GLY A 297 70.59 70.54 -1.74
C GLY A 297 70.74 70.64 -0.22
N ASP A 298 71.91 70.26 0.30
CA ASP A 298 72.28 70.37 1.72
C ASP A 298 72.43 71.84 2.22
N ALA A 299 72.55 72.82 1.30
CA ALA A 299 72.72 74.22 1.66
C ALA A 299 71.42 74.85 2.20
N GLY A 300 70.27 74.28 1.83
CA GLY A 300 68.96 74.65 2.38
C GLY A 300 68.79 74.30 3.87
N ASP A 301 69.58 73.35 4.37
CA ASP A 301 69.42 72.80 5.73
C ASP A 301 70.04 73.70 6.83
N TRP A 302 70.95 74.60 6.45
CA TRP A 302 71.71 75.42 7.40
C TRP A 302 70.90 76.50 8.12
N CYS A 303 69.70 76.79 7.64
CA CYS A 303 68.83 77.80 8.25
C CYS A 303 67.70 77.19 9.10
N GLY A 304 67.56 75.87 9.17
CA GLY A 304 66.44 75.22 9.89
C GLY A 304 65.16 75.14 9.05
N PHE A 305 65.31 75.16 7.73
CA PHE A 305 64.29 74.70 6.80
C PHE A 305 64.31 73.17 6.86
N GLU A 306 63.44 72.56 7.68
CA GLU A 306 63.04 71.16 7.44
C GLU A 306 62.33 71.19 6.09
N GLY A 307 63.08 70.90 5.02
CA GLY A 307 62.55 70.98 3.67
C GLY A 307 61.34 70.09 3.54
N GLY A 308 60.15 70.70 3.59
CA GLY A 308 58.95 70.12 3.05
C GLY A 308 59.23 69.86 1.59
N ILE A 309 59.44 68.60 1.25
CA ILE A 309 59.49 68.19 -0.14
C ILE A 309 58.06 68.20 -0.67
N GLU A 310 57.80 68.97 -1.71
CA GLU A 310 56.60 68.75 -2.52
C GLU A 310 56.91 67.55 -3.43
N GLY A 311 56.17 66.47 -3.23
CA GLY A 311 56.42 65.16 -3.82
C GLY A 311 55.14 64.40 -4.15
N ASP A 312 55.29 63.22 -4.73
CA ASP A 312 54.20 62.31 -5.05
C ASP A 312 54.22 61.11 -4.09
N ASP A 313 53.05 60.69 -3.60
CA ASP A 313 52.90 59.63 -2.61
C ASP A 313 52.63 58.29 -3.28
N VAL A 314 53.20 57.22 -2.73
CA VAL A 314 52.89 55.83 -3.09
C VAL A 314 52.41 55.09 -1.86
N ASN A 315 51.18 54.60 -1.90
CA ASN A 315 50.59 53.80 -0.84
C ASN A 315 50.82 52.31 -1.11
N ILE A 316 51.21 51.58 -0.08
CA ILE A 316 51.20 50.12 -0.07
C ILE A 316 50.14 49.66 0.92
N SER A 317 49.17 48.86 0.48
CA SER A 317 48.12 48.28 1.32
C SER A 317 48.11 46.75 1.27
N PHE A 318 47.61 46.13 2.34
CA PHE A 318 47.42 44.69 2.47
C PHE A 318 45.93 44.38 2.59
N GLU A 319 45.41 43.49 1.75
CA GLU A 319 44.01 43.09 1.76
C GLU A 319 43.81 41.61 2.13
N ASP A 320 42.80 41.36 2.96
CA ASP A 320 42.34 40.04 3.36
C ASP A 320 41.22 39.57 2.42
N LEU A 321 41.46 38.49 1.67
CA LEU A 321 40.46 37.92 0.77
C LEU A 321 39.53 36.98 1.54
N THR A 322 38.24 37.31 1.61
CA THR A 322 37.21 36.47 2.23
C THR A 322 36.07 36.19 1.26
N PHE A 323 35.47 35.01 1.37
CA PHE A 323 34.28 34.62 0.61
C PHE A 323 33.31 33.89 1.54
N SER A 324 32.09 33.65 1.08
CA SER A 324 31.07 32.90 1.81
C SER A 324 30.47 31.83 0.92
N GLY A 325 29.83 30.83 1.51
CA GLY A 325 29.14 29.79 0.79
C GLY A 325 28.16 29.05 1.69
N GLU A 326 27.34 28.23 1.07
CA GLU A 326 26.36 27.37 1.73
C GLU A 326 26.43 25.96 1.14
N GLU A 327 26.35 24.96 2.00
CA GLU A 327 26.21 23.56 1.64
C GLU A 327 24.75 23.10 1.56
N SER A 328 24.47 22.11 0.71
CA SER A 328 23.20 21.41 0.70
C SER A 328 23.27 20.10 1.47
N GLU A 329 22.14 19.63 1.99
CA GLU A 329 22.03 18.28 2.52
C GLU A 329 22.10 17.23 1.39
N ILE A 330 22.65 16.06 1.68
CA ILE A 330 22.59 14.88 0.80
C ILE A 330 21.26 14.17 1.04
N LEU A 331 20.54 13.83 -0.03
CA LEU A 331 19.14 13.40 0.10
C LEU A 331 19.01 11.92 0.48
N CYS A 332 19.92 11.07 -0.01
CA CYS A 332 19.92 9.63 0.21
C CYS A 332 21.26 9.13 0.74
N TYR A 333 21.23 8.05 1.53
CA TYR A 333 22.44 7.38 2.00
C TYR A 333 23.31 6.92 0.81
N GLN A 334 24.59 7.26 0.84
CA GLN A 334 25.59 7.04 -0.21
C GLN A 334 25.28 7.70 -1.57
N ALA A 335 24.43 8.73 -1.59
CA ALA A 335 24.24 9.54 -2.79
C ALA A 335 25.40 10.52 -3.01
N ASN A 336 25.58 10.87 -4.29
CA ASN A 336 26.53 11.90 -4.73
C ASN A 336 25.73 13.09 -5.28
N ASP A 337 24.81 13.66 -4.49
CA ASP A 337 23.95 14.78 -4.88
C ASP A 337 24.14 16.03 -4.01
N GLY A 338 25.12 15.99 -3.10
CA GLY A 338 25.51 17.13 -2.30
C GLY A 338 26.14 18.24 -3.14
N ASN A 339 25.86 19.49 -2.74
CA ASN A 339 26.32 20.69 -3.42
C ASN A 339 26.93 21.67 -2.42
N ILE A 340 27.98 22.36 -2.84
CA ILE A 340 28.57 23.49 -2.10
C ILE A 340 28.53 24.69 -3.04
N GLU A 341 27.72 25.69 -2.70
CA GLU A 341 27.64 26.96 -3.41
C GLU A 341 28.59 27.97 -2.77
N VAL A 342 29.46 28.58 -3.56
CA VAL A 342 30.41 29.60 -3.11
C VAL A 342 30.15 30.92 -3.80
N ASN A 343 29.99 31.97 -3.00
CA ASN A 343 29.62 33.31 -3.42
C ASN A 343 30.85 34.17 -3.68
N ALA A 344 30.93 34.72 -4.89
CA ALA A 344 31.92 35.74 -5.24
C ALA A 344 31.65 37.02 -4.42
N PRO A 345 32.66 37.59 -3.73
CA PRO A 345 32.46 38.75 -2.85
C PRO A 345 32.15 40.06 -3.60
N ASN A 346 32.63 40.20 -4.84
CA ASN A 346 32.49 41.38 -5.69
C ASN A 346 32.66 41.01 -7.18
N GLU A 347 32.48 42.00 -8.08
CA GLU A 347 32.76 41.84 -9.51
C GLU A 347 34.28 41.70 -9.73
N GLY A 348 34.72 40.55 -10.23
CA GLY A 348 36.13 40.21 -10.47
C GLY A 348 36.27 38.84 -11.13
N ASN A 349 37.50 38.36 -11.36
CA ASN A 349 37.78 37.02 -11.87
C ASN A 349 38.42 36.18 -10.77
N TRP A 350 37.67 35.18 -10.29
CA TRP A 350 38.02 34.33 -9.16
C TRP A 350 38.33 32.91 -9.62
N ILE A 351 39.30 32.27 -9.00
CA ILE A 351 39.51 30.83 -9.08
C ILE A 351 39.04 30.20 -7.77
N PHE A 352 37.96 29.44 -7.79
CA PHE A 352 37.56 28.60 -6.67
C PHE A 352 38.18 27.21 -6.80
N ILE A 353 38.73 26.67 -5.72
CA ILE A 353 39.33 25.33 -5.68
C ILE A 353 38.73 24.57 -4.50
N ILE A 354 38.20 23.39 -4.77
CA ILE A 354 37.66 22.47 -3.76
C ILE A 354 38.61 21.28 -3.57
N TYR A 355 38.84 20.92 -2.31
CA TYR A 355 39.66 19.81 -1.87
C TYR A 355 38.86 18.80 -1.07
N ASP A 356 39.29 17.55 -1.13
CA ASP A 356 38.82 16.50 -0.22
C ASP A 356 39.46 16.60 1.17
N GLU A 357 39.05 15.72 2.10
CA GLU A 357 39.59 15.64 3.46
C GLU A 357 41.12 15.41 3.53
N ASN A 358 41.73 14.92 2.46
CA ASN A 358 43.16 14.65 2.34
C ASN A 358 43.92 15.78 1.64
N MET A 359 43.28 16.94 1.43
CA MET A 359 43.82 18.09 0.70
C MET A 359 44.14 17.79 -0.77
N THR A 360 43.44 16.84 -1.39
CA THR A 360 43.55 16.57 -2.83
C THR A 360 42.55 17.43 -3.59
N VAL A 361 43.00 18.12 -4.63
CA VAL A 361 42.13 18.93 -5.49
C VAL A 361 41.11 18.02 -6.18
N ILE A 362 39.83 18.28 -5.93
CA ILE A 362 38.71 17.63 -6.63
C ILE A 362 38.43 18.40 -7.92
N GLN A 363 38.30 19.73 -7.81
CA GLN A 363 37.98 20.60 -8.93
C GLN A 363 38.55 22.02 -8.69
N SER A 364 38.92 22.68 -9.78
CA SER A 364 39.26 24.11 -9.83
C SER A 364 38.47 24.76 -10.95
N VAL A 365 37.92 25.96 -10.71
CA VAL A 365 37.10 26.69 -11.67
C VAL A 365 37.41 28.18 -11.62
N GLU A 366 37.54 28.79 -12.81
CA GLU A 366 37.66 30.23 -12.97
C GLU A 366 36.31 30.83 -13.37
N THR A 367 35.83 31.83 -12.63
CA THR A 367 34.49 32.43 -12.78
C THR A 367 34.45 33.86 -12.24
N SER A 368 33.51 34.66 -12.74
CA SER A 368 33.23 36.00 -12.22
C SER A 368 31.94 36.11 -11.40
N GLN A 369 31.31 34.97 -11.12
CA GLN A 369 30.04 34.86 -10.39
C GLN A 369 30.12 33.70 -9.37
N THR A 370 29.11 33.62 -8.51
CA THR A 370 28.84 32.46 -7.65
C THR A 370 28.95 31.15 -8.43
N TYR A 371 29.59 30.15 -7.83
CA TYR A 371 29.76 28.81 -8.41
C TYR A 371 29.27 27.73 -7.48
N THR A 372 28.70 26.67 -8.04
CA THR A 372 28.24 25.51 -7.26
C THR A 372 29.06 24.29 -7.64
N PHE A 373 29.84 23.77 -6.70
CA PHE A 373 30.38 22.41 -6.78
C PHE A 373 29.23 21.45 -6.55
N SER A 374 29.02 20.53 -7.50
CA SER A 374 27.89 19.60 -7.48
C SER A 374 28.38 18.17 -7.60
N SER A 375 27.48 17.23 -7.31
CA SER A 375 27.76 15.79 -7.36
C SER A 375 28.78 15.32 -6.33
N LEU A 376 28.76 15.93 -5.13
CA LEU A 376 29.64 15.58 -4.02
C LEU A 376 29.01 14.50 -3.14
N SER A 377 29.83 13.60 -2.63
CA SER A 377 29.45 12.57 -1.66
C SER A 377 29.45 13.14 -0.23
N ALA A 378 28.97 12.37 0.75
CA ALA A 378 29.10 12.76 2.15
C ALA A 378 30.58 12.85 2.54
N GLY A 379 30.94 13.86 3.34
CA GLY A 379 32.31 14.07 3.78
C GLY A 379 32.67 15.52 4.08
N LEU A 380 33.94 15.71 4.41
CA LEU A 380 34.53 17.01 4.68
C LEU A 380 35.20 17.56 3.42
N TYR A 381 34.88 18.81 3.09
CA TYR A 381 35.41 19.52 1.94
C TYR A 381 36.02 20.84 2.38
N PHE A 382 37.17 21.18 1.79
CA PHE A 382 37.80 22.48 1.97
C PHE A 382 37.67 23.26 0.67
N VAL A 383 37.30 24.53 0.75
CA VAL A 383 37.29 25.41 -0.42
C VAL A 383 38.13 26.64 -0.15
N ASN A 384 38.96 27.03 -1.11
CA ASN A 384 39.60 28.34 -1.13
C ASN A 384 39.35 29.07 -2.45
N MET A 385 39.66 30.36 -2.44
CA MET A 385 39.46 31.27 -3.56
C MET A 385 40.77 32.01 -3.84
N ILE A 386 41.08 32.22 -5.12
CA ILE A 386 42.23 33.00 -5.58
C ILE A 386 41.73 34.12 -6.49
N ASP A 387 42.18 35.34 -6.24
CA ASP A 387 42.01 36.46 -7.17
C ASP A 387 43.05 36.36 -8.29
N THR A 388 42.59 36.37 -9.54
CA THR A 388 43.48 36.25 -10.71
C THR A 388 44.27 37.52 -11.02
N GLU A 389 43.86 38.69 -10.53
CA GLU A 389 44.53 39.96 -10.78
C GLU A 389 45.62 40.24 -9.74
N THR A 390 45.31 40.03 -8.46
CA THR A 390 46.23 40.28 -7.35
C THR A 390 47.04 39.05 -6.91
N GLU A 391 46.71 37.87 -7.44
CA GLU A 391 47.24 36.55 -7.03
C GLU A 391 46.99 36.21 -5.54
N CYS A 392 46.07 36.92 -4.87
CA CYS A 392 45.75 36.68 -3.47
C CYS A 392 44.89 35.45 -3.27
N SER A 393 45.25 34.62 -2.28
CA SER A 393 44.49 33.43 -1.88
C SER A 393 43.79 33.63 -0.54
N SER A 394 42.52 33.26 -0.44
CA SER A 394 41.80 33.20 0.83
C SER A 394 42.24 32.00 1.68
N ASN A 395 41.88 32.02 2.97
CA ASN A 395 41.92 30.83 3.81
C ASN A 395 40.92 29.76 3.33
N ASP A 396 41.19 28.50 3.68
CA ASP A 396 40.28 27.38 3.44
C ASP A 396 39.03 27.48 4.34
N ILE A 397 37.84 27.36 3.74
CA ILE A 397 36.57 27.20 4.46
C ILE A 397 36.19 25.72 4.46
N LEU A 398 35.87 25.19 5.64
CA LEU A 398 35.42 23.81 5.83
C LEU A 398 33.89 23.71 5.65
N TYR A 399 33.47 22.81 4.77
CA TYR A 399 32.08 22.40 4.60
C TYR A 399 31.94 20.91 4.96
N GLU A 400 30.89 20.56 5.70
CA GLU A 400 30.57 19.18 6.07
C GLU A 400 29.26 18.77 5.38
N LEU A 401 29.36 17.87 4.39
CA LEU A 401 28.18 17.27 3.77
C LEU A 401 27.76 16.04 4.55
N VAL A 402 26.63 16.14 5.24
CA VAL A 402 26.01 15.05 6.00
C VAL A 402 24.98 14.32 5.15
N GLU A 403 24.94 12.99 5.28
CA GLU A 403 23.93 12.12 4.67
C GLU A 403 23.00 11.52 5.74
N PRO A 404 21.76 11.14 5.37
CA PRO A 404 20.86 10.43 6.28
C PRO A 404 21.35 9.00 6.57
N GLU A 405 20.87 8.41 7.67
CA GLU A 405 21.10 7.00 7.96
C GLU A 405 20.49 6.09 6.88
N GLU A 406 21.09 4.92 6.61
CA GLU A 406 20.56 3.93 5.66
C GLU A 406 19.15 3.46 6.05
N ILE A 407 18.22 3.43 5.08
CA ILE A 407 16.89 2.85 5.28
C ILE A 407 17.04 1.36 5.61
N ASN A 408 16.55 0.97 6.78
CA ASN A 408 16.56 -0.39 7.28
C ASN A 408 15.15 -0.83 7.65
N THR A 409 14.86 -2.12 7.50
CA THR A 409 13.57 -2.68 7.86
C THR A 409 13.70 -3.96 8.69
N THR A 410 12.73 -4.17 9.56
CA THR A 410 12.50 -5.49 10.16
C THR A 410 11.09 -5.92 9.82
N ASN A 411 10.90 -7.22 9.60
CA ASN A 411 9.59 -7.76 9.27
C ASN A 411 9.27 -9.01 10.08
N SER A 412 7.98 -9.24 10.28
CA SER A 412 7.42 -10.44 10.87
C SER A 412 6.24 -10.89 10.04
N THR A 413 6.21 -12.16 9.65
CA THR A 413 5.13 -12.75 8.87
C THR A 413 4.24 -13.62 9.75
N ASN A 414 2.96 -13.70 9.38
CA ASN A 414 2.05 -14.75 9.85
C ASN A 414 1.60 -15.54 8.62
N GLY A 415 1.77 -16.87 8.67
CA GLY A 415 1.31 -17.79 7.63
C GLY A 415 -0.22 -17.80 7.49
N VAL A 416 -0.71 -18.45 6.43
CA VAL A 416 -2.15 -18.68 6.26
C VAL A 416 -2.64 -19.72 7.27
N LEU A 417 -3.94 -19.68 7.59
CA LEU A 417 -4.53 -20.59 8.57
C LEU A 417 -5.06 -21.89 7.95
N CYS A 418 -5.46 -21.83 6.69
CA CYS A 418 -5.96 -22.94 5.89
C CYS A 418 -5.12 -23.12 4.62
N PHE A 419 -5.11 -24.34 4.07
CA PHE A 419 -4.37 -24.66 2.85
C PHE A 419 -4.87 -23.79 1.69
N ASN A 420 -3.96 -23.12 0.99
CA ASN A 420 -4.29 -22.08 -0.01
C ASN A 420 -5.17 -20.94 0.53
N GLY A 421 -5.11 -20.67 1.84
CA GLY A 421 -5.82 -19.58 2.50
C GLY A 421 -5.35 -18.22 2.01
N SER A 422 -6.01 -17.16 2.49
CA SER A 422 -5.66 -15.77 2.20
C SER A 422 -5.46 -14.93 3.44
N GLU A 423 -5.39 -15.52 4.63
CA GLU A 423 -5.33 -14.79 5.91
C GLU A 423 -3.89 -14.39 6.30
N GLY A 424 -2.92 -14.68 5.43
CA GLY A 424 -1.52 -14.37 5.67
C GLY A 424 -1.29 -12.87 5.80
N SER A 425 -0.26 -12.50 6.56
CA SER A 425 0.10 -11.10 6.77
C SER A 425 1.60 -10.91 6.96
N ILE A 426 2.03 -9.67 6.73
CA ILE A 426 3.37 -9.18 7.07
C ILE A 426 3.24 -7.85 7.81
N GLN A 427 3.96 -7.73 8.92
CA GLN A 427 4.22 -6.46 9.60
C GLN A 427 5.65 -6.02 9.29
N ILE A 428 5.82 -4.75 8.93
CA ILE A 428 7.09 -4.13 8.53
C ILE A 428 7.31 -2.89 9.41
N GLU A 429 8.47 -2.84 10.08
CA GLU A 429 8.95 -1.67 10.82
C GLU A 429 10.14 -1.06 10.08
N ILE A 430 10.13 0.27 9.89
CA ILE A 430 11.07 1.01 9.05
C ILE A 430 11.87 2.00 9.91
N PHE A 431 13.19 2.07 9.70
CA PHE A 431 14.16 2.93 10.38
C PHE A 431 15.11 3.59 9.35
N GLY A 432 15.78 4.69 9.71
CA GLY A 432 16.71 5.41 8.81
C GLY A 432 16.00 6.22 7.72
N GLY A 433 16.74 6.84 6.80
CA GLY A 433 16.20 7.70 5.73
C GLY A 433 15.35 8.89 6.22
N THR A 434 14.55 9.45 5.31
CA THR A 434 13.74 10.66 5.56
C THR A 434 12.24 10.36 5.51
N PRO A 435 11.52 10.33 6.65
CA PRO A 435 10.07 10.06 6.65
C PRO A 435 9.25 11.21 6.00
N PRO A 436 8.02 10.94 5.52
CA PRO A 436 7.29 9.67 5.57
C PRO A 436 7.77 8.63 4.54
N TYR A 437 7.59 7.34 4.86
CA TYR A 437 7.90 6.22 3.95
C TYR A 437 6.66 5.72 3.23
N SER A 438 6.77 5.49 1.92
CA SER A 438 5.83 4.76 1.09
C SER A 438 6.34 3.35 0.86
N THR A 439 5.59 2.33 1.29
CA THR A 439 5.93 0.93 1.07
C THR A 439 4.98 0.32 0.06
N PHE A 440 5.54 -0.43 -0.90
CA PHE A 440 4.81 -1.17 -1.91
C PHE A 440 5.08 -2.66 -1.72
N ILE A 441 4.05 -3.49 -1.87
CA ILE A 441 4.16 -4.95 -1.84
C ILE A 441 3.83 -5.53 -3.22
N GLY A 442 4.64 -6.47 -3.67
CA GLY A 442 4.54 -7.13 -4.97
C GLY A 442 4.74 -8.65 -4.88
N ASN A 443 4.45 -9.35 -5.97
CA ASN A 443 4.78 -10.75 -6.19
C ASN A 443 5.12 -11.00 -7.68
N ASP A 444 5.46 -12.23 -8.03
CA ASP A 444 5.86 -12.61 -9.40
C ASP A 444 4.82 -12.27 -10.49
N ASN A 445 3.54 -12.15 -10.13
CA ASN A 445 2.44 -11.94 -11.07
C ASN A 445 1.91 -10.50 -11.10
N ASN A 446 2.15 -9.73 -10.03
CA ASN A 446 1.73 -8.34 -9.90
C ASN A 446 2.76 -7.57 -9.08
N SER A 447 3.43 -6.60 -9.71
CA SER A 447 4.45 -5.80 -9.05
C SER A 447 3.90 -4.75 -8.06
N ASN A 448 2.58 -4.56 -7.99
CA ASN A 448 1.95 -3.64 -7.05
C ASN A 448 0.58 -4.19 -6.59
N LEU A 449 0.60 -5.04 -5.57
CA LEU A 449 -0.61 -5.53 -4.91
C LEU A 449 -1.26 -4.43 -4.08
N ALA A 450 -0.45 -3.71 -3.29
CA ALA A 450 -0.90 -2.64 -2.41
C ALA A 450 0.25 -1.68 -2.08
N SER A 451 -0.12 -0.50 -1.58
CA SER A 451 0.82 0.50 -1.07
C SER A 451 0.25 1.16 0.19
N GLN A 452 1.13 1.45 1.14
CA GLN A 452 0.80 2.14 2.39
C GLN A 452 1.89 3.14 2.77
N ILE A 453 1.53 4.16 3.54
CA ILE A 453 2.45 5.18 4.04
C ILE A 453 2.52 5.10 5.56
N GLY A 454 3.73 5.06 6.12
CA GLY A 454 3.96 5.04 7.57
C GLY A 454 5.29 4.40 7.96
N ASN A 455 5.61 4.43 9.26
CA ASN A 455 6.85 3.85 9.80
C ASN A 455 6.65 2.39 10.27
N SER A 456 5.40 2.00 10.50
CA SER A 456 4.95 0.66 10.86
C SER A 456 3.76 0.33 9.97
N ILE A 457 3.91 -0.70 9.13
CA ILE A 457 2.97 -1.03 8.06
C ILE A 457 2.57 -2.49 8.20
N ILE A 458 1.28 -2.78 8.00
CA ILE A 458 0.74 -4.13 8.00
C ILE A 458 0.02 -4.37 6.68
N PHE A 459 0.47 -5.36 5.92
CA PHE A 459 -0.27 -5.92 4.80
C PHE A 459 -0.92 -7.23 5.25
N ASP A 460 -2.24 -7.30 5.14
CA ASP A 460 -3.05 -8.47 5.46
C ASP A 460 -3.70 -9.03 4.18
N ASN A 461 -4.47 -10.09 4.34
CA ASN A 461 -5.20 -10.75 3.25
C ASN A 461 -4.28 -11.31 2.14
N LEU A 462 -3.10 -11.78 2.50
CA LEU A 462 -2.13 -12.37 1.58
C LEU A 462 -2.31 -13.89 1.49
N ASN A 463 -2.36 -14.41 0.26
CA ASN A 463 -2.27 -15.85 0.01
C ASN A 463 -0.88 -16.40 0.36
N SER A 464 -0.79 -17.71 0.62
CA SER A 464 0.51 -18.40 0.70
C SER A 464 1.32 -18.17 -0.58
N GLY A 465 2.64 -18.03 -0.46
CA GLY A 465 3.51 -17.79 -1.60
C GLY A 465 4.64 -16.81 -1.35
N ASN A 466 5.35 -16.44 -2.41
CA ASN A 466 6.50 -15.54 -2.37
C ASN A 466 6.08 -14.12 -2.72
N TYR A 467 6.61 -13.17 -1.96
CA TYR A 467 6.34 -11.75 -2.10
C TYR A 467 7.64 -10.98 -1.94
N TYR A 468 7.59 -9.71 -2.30
CA TYR A 468 8.61 -8.74 -1.96
C TYR A 468 7.96 -7.42 -1.58
N TYR A 469 8.70 -6.59 -0.85
CA TYR A 469 8.30 -5.21 -0.64
C TYR A 469 9.46 -4.26 -0.90
N THR A 470 9.10 -3.05 -1.30
CA THR A 470 10.02 -1.93 -1.53
C THR A 470 9.59 -0.78 -0.65
N VAL A 471 10.54 -0.18 0.05
CA VAL A 471 10.32 1.04 0.85
C VAL A 471 10.99 2.20 0.14
N ILE A 472 10.22 3.28 -0.04
CA ILE A 472 10.66 4.55 -0.59
C ILE A 472 10.44 5.61 0.47
N ASP A 473 11.45 6.41 0.79
CA ASP A 473 11.29 7.54 1.71
C ASP A 473 10.75 8.80 1.02
N ASN A 474 10.69 9.94 1.73
CA ASN A 474 10.15 11.18 1.18
C ASN A 474 11.06 11.86 0.13
N ASN A 475 12.32 11.44 0.03
CA ASN A 475 13.29 11.94 -0.94
C ASN A 475 13.47 10.96 -2.13
N ASP A 476 12.54 10.02 -2.29
CA ASP A 476 12.57 8.96 -3.30
C ASP A 476 13.75 7.97 -3.13
N CYS A 477 14.33 7.86 -1.92
CA CYS A 477 15.40 6.92 -1.62
C CYS A 477 14.85 5.52 -1.35
N LEU A 478 15.49 4.51 -1.96
CA LEU A 478 15.10 3.11 -1.83
C LEU A 478 15.82 2.41 -0.67
N VAL A 479 15.14 1.45 -0.06
CA VAL A 479 15.78 0.48 0.85
C VAL A 479 16.90 -0.29 0.13
N SER A 480 17.95 -0.65 0.88
CA SER A 480 19.09 -1.43 0.38
C SER A 480 18.63 -2.70 -0.35
N GLY A 481 18.99 -2.82 -1.62
CA GLY A 481 18.61 -3.95 -2.49
C GLY A 481 17.34 -3.77 -3.31
N ASP A 482 16.70 -2.59 -3.25
CA ASP A 482 15.46 -2.17 -3.94
C ASP A 482 14.20 -3.00 -3.55
N GLU A 483 14.33 -4.31 -3.38
CA GLU A 483 13.27 -5.27 -3.06
C GLU A 483 13.72 -6.22 -1.93
N ILE A 484 12.89 -6.34 -0.90
CA ILE A 484 13.11 -7.30 0.20
C ILE A 484 12.12 -8.46 0.04
N PHE A 485 12.65 -9.64 -0.27
CA PHE A 485 11.87 -10.85 -0.50
C PHE A 485 11.49 -11.56 0.80
N PHE A 486 10.28 -12.09 0.84
CA PHE A 486 9.77 -12.93 1.93
C PHE A 486 8.72 -13.93 1.39
N SER A 487 8.29 -14.86 2.24
CA SER A 487 7.24 -15.82 1.92
C SER A 487 6.20 -15.90 3.02
N ILE A 488 4.95 -16.05 2.63
CA ILE A 488 3.85 -16.45 3.52
C ILE A 488 3.77 -17.98 3.48
N GLU A 489 4.05 -18.62 4.61
CA GLU A 489 4.00 -20.08 4.75
C GLU A 489 2.56 -20.61 4.60
N ASP A 490 2.45 -21.78 3.97
CA ASP A 490 1.20 -22.53 3.83
C ASP A 490 1.09 -23.64 4.89
N VAL A 491 -0.13 -24.11 5.15
CA VAL A 491 -0.39 -25.27 6.00
C VAL A 491 -0.65 -26.52 5.15
N PRO A 492 -0.34 -27.75 5.63
CA PRO A 492 -0.68 -28.96 4.89
C PRO A 492 -2.18 -29.06 4.60
N GLU A 493 -2.55 -29.55 3.41
CA GLU A 493 -3.94 -29.79 3.02
C GLU A 493 -4.65 -30.72 4.02
N LEU A 494 -5.85 -30.34 4.48
CA LEU A 494 -6.70 -31.20 5.31
C LEU A 494 -7.37 -32.25 4.42
N ILE A 495 -7.02 -33.51 4.62
CA ILE A 495 -7.50 -34.65 3.84
C ILE A 495 -8.20 -35.62 4.77
N VAL A 496 -9.34 -36.13 4.34
CA VAL A 496 -10.11 -37.18 5.02
C VAL A 496 -10.10 -38.41 4.12
N ASP A 497 -9.48 -39.47 4.59
CA ASP A 497 -9.35 -40.73 3.87
C ASP A 497 -10.27 -41.79 4.49
N LEU A 498 -10.82 -42.65 3.63
CA LEU A 498 -11.56 -43.84 4.05
C LEU A 498 -10.56 -44.95 4.38
N ASP A 499 -10.52 -45.38 5.64
CA ASP A 499 -9.66 -46.47 6.07
C ASP A 499 -10.33 -47.83 5.82
N ASP A 500 -11.58 -47.97 6.24
CA ASP A 500 -12.37 -49.21 6.13
C ASP A 500 -13.87 -48.92 6.26
N ASN A 501 -14.71 -49.75 5.66
CA ASN A 501 -16.16 -49.73 5.86
C ASN A 501 -16.77 -51.12 5.69
N ASN A 502 -17.93 -51.32 6.28
CA ASN A 502 -18.72 -52.52 6.04
C ASN A 502 -20.21 -52.18 5.96
N GLY A 503 -20.89 -52.81 5.00
CA GLY A 503 -22.34 -52.73 4.81
C GLY A 503 -23.12 -53.34 5.98
N VAL A 504 -24.45 -53.18 5.94
CA VAL A 504 -25.35 -53.80 6.91
C VAL A 504 -25.66 -55.26 6.54
N SER A 505 -25.87 -56.12 7.54
CA SER A 505 -26.13 -57.55 7.31
C SER A 505 -27.50 -57.84 6.70
N CYS A 506 -28.53 -57.10 7.11
CA CYS A 506 -29.91 -57.27 6.67
C CYS A 506 -30.52 -55.95 6.22
N ASP A 507 -31.61 -56.03 5.45
CA ASP A 507 -32.48 -54.88 5.18
C ASP A 507 -32.93 -54.26 6.51
N ASN A 508 -32.75 -52.94 6.65
CA ASN A 508 -32.99 -52.14 7.84
C ASN A 508 -32.13 -52.48 9.09
N ALA A 509 -31.07 -53.28 8.95
CA ALA A 509 -30.13 -53.51 10.05
C ALA A 509 -29.33 -52.24 10.40
N GLN A 510 -28.72 -52.25 11.59
CA GLN A 510 -27.91 -51.17 12.15
C GLN A 510 -26.59 -51.73 12.68
N ASP A 511 -25.86 -52.43 11.82
CA ASP A 511 -24.59 -53.09 12.15
C ASP A 511 -23.44 -52.73 11.19
N GLY A 512 -23.68 -51.77 10.28
CA GLY A 512 -22.63 -51.19 9.44
C GLY A 512 -21.67 -50.30 10.22
N PHE A 513 -20.54 -49.96 9.60
CA PHE A 513 -19.55 -49.02 10.15
C PHE A 513 -18.74 -48.31 9.06
N ILE A 514 -18.16 -47.16 9.42
CA ILE A 514 -17.18 -46.41 8.64
C ILE A 514 -16.05 -46.00 9.58
N ASN A 515 -14.81 -46.34 9.20
CA ASN A 515 -13.60 -45.87 9.84
C ASN A 515 -12.86 -44.93 8.89
N ILE A 516 -12.39 -43.80 9.39
CA ILE A 516 -11.67 -42.79 8.60
C ILE A 516 -10.36 -42.39 9.28
N SER A 517 -9.46 -41.83 8.49
CA SER A 517 -8.30 -41.11 9.01
C SER A 517 -8.22 -39.70 8.47
N VAL A 518 -7.60 -38.80 9.24
CA VAL A 518 -7.41 -37.40 8.88
C VAL A 518 -5.91 -37.10 8.80
N ILE A 519 -5.48 -36.48 7.71
CA ILE A 519 -4.08 -36.10 7.48
C ILE A 519 -4.03 -34.60 7.13
N GLY A 520 -3.02 -33.89 7.63
CA GLY A 520 -2.81 -32.46 7.36
C GLY A 520 -3.75 -31.54 8.15
N GLY A 521 -3.91 -30.30 7.70
CA GLY A 521 -4.56 -29.23 8.47
C GLY A 521 -3.87 -28.97 9.82
N THR A 522 -4.59 -28.26 10.70
CA THR A 522 -4.14 -27.94 12.06
C THR A 522 -4.77 -28.90 13.09
N PRO A 523 -3.98 -29.69 13.84
CA PRO A 523 -4.51 -30.70 14.78
C PRO A 523 -5.53 -30.14 15.78
N ASN A 524 -6.41 -31.02 16.28
CA ASN A 524 -7.65 -30.72 17.04
C ASN A 524 -8.88 -30.64 16.11
N TYR A 525 -9.16 -31.77 15.46
CA TYR A 525 -10.27 -31.93 14.53
C TYR A 525 -11.61 -32.14 15.24
N SER A 526 -12.67 -31.70 14.60
CA SER A 526 -14.06 -32.00 14.93
C SER A 526 -14.73 -32.64 13.73
N TYR A 527 -15.66 -33.55 14.01
CA TYR A 527 -16.32 -34.37 13.00
C TYR A 527 -17.81 -34.07 13.02
N LEU A 528 -18.43 -34.00 11.85
CA LEU A 528 -19.87 -33.91 11.71
C LEU A 528 -20.33 -34.87 10.62
N TRP A 529 -20.79 -36.04 11.05
CA TRP A 529 -21.44 -37.01 10.18
C TRP A 529 -22.90 -36.64 9.96
N SER A 530 -23.39 -36.86 8.74
CA SER A 530 -24.81 -36.77 8.38
C SER A 530 -25.16 -37.73 7.24
N ASN A 531 -26.40 -38.21 7.17
CA ASN A 531 -26.87 -39.06 6.08
C ASN A 531 -28.11 -38.51 5.33
N GLY A 532 -28.45 -37.24 5.55
CA GLY A 532 -29.65 -36.59 4.99
C GLY A 532 -30.99 -37.08 5.56
N ASN A 533 -31.02 -38.21 6.29
CA ASN A 533 -32.21 -38.87 6.82
C ASN A 533 -32.29 -38.80 8.37
N GLY A 534 -31.60 -37.84 8.98
CA GLY A 534 -31.69 -37.54 10.42
C GLY A 534 -30.61 -38.20 11.30
N PHE A 535 -29.69 -38.99 10.75
CA PHE A 535 -28.49 -39.41 11.48
C PHE A 535 -27.51 -38.25 11.65
N SER A 536 -26.92 -38.11 12.84
CA SER A 536 -25.75 -37.27 13.07
C SER A 536 -24.83 -37.85 14.13
N SER A 537 -23.53 -37.63 13.99
CA SER A 537 -22.50 -38.06 14.95
C SER A 537 -21.30 -37.12 14.92
N ASN A 538 -20.61 -36.98 16.05
CA ASN A 538 -19.38 -36.20 16.19
C ASN A 538 -18.15 -37.06 16.48
N ASN A 539 -18.29 -38.39 16.41
CA ASN A 539 -17.16 -39.30 16.52
C ASN A 539 -16.39 -39.33 15.19
N GLU A 540 -15.09 -39.57 15.26
CA GLU A 540 -14.25 -39.83 14.09
C GLU A 540 -14.78 -41.04 13.31
N ASP A 541 -14.81 -42.20 13.97
CA ASP A 541 -15.40 -43.43 13.44
C ASP A 541 -16.87 -43.57 13.86
N ILE A 542 -17.70 -44.10 12.95
CA ILE A 542 -19.11 -44.39 13.21
C ILE A 542 -19.42 -45.87 13.00
N ASN A 543 -20.26 -46.42 13.87
CA ASN A 543 -20.73 -47.80 13.81
C ASN A 543 -22.21 -47.85 14.19
N GLN A 544 -22.82 -49.04 14.05
CA GLN A 544 -24.24 -49.26 14.29
C GLN A 544 -25.14 -48.40 13.39
N ILE A 545 -24.72 -48.23 12.14
CA ILE A 545 -25.41 -47.40 11.16
C ILE A 545 -26.19 -48.26 10.16
N SER A 546 -27.29 -47.73 9.64
CA SER A 546 -28.07 -48.37 8.57
C SER A 546 -27.46 -48.16 7.19
N GLY A 547 -27.92 -48.91 6.19
CA GLY A 547 -27.59 -48.66 4.79
C GLY A 547 -27.88 -47.22 4.36
N GLY A 548 -27.06 -46.69 3.45
CA GLY A 548 -27.24 -45.34 2.89
C GLY A 548 -25.95 -44.54 2.71
N ASN A 549 -26.10 -43.28 2.30
CA ASN A 549 -24.98 -42.38 2.05
C ASN A 549 -24.68 -41.52 3.27
N TYR A 550 -23.44 -41.60 3.76
CA TYR A 550 -22.94 -40.84 4.89
C TYR A 550 -21.91 -39.83 4.40
N THR A 551 -22.05 -38.59 4.81
CA THR A 551 -21.09 -37.52 4.59
C THR A 551 -20.53 -37.08 5.92
N VAL A 552 -19.20 -37.08 6.04
CA VAL A 552 -18.49 -36.42 7.14
C VAL A 552 -17.96 -35.08 6.67
N ILE A 553 -18.14 -34.06 7.50
CA ILE A 553 -17.39 -32.81 7.44
C ILE A 553 -16.40 -32.85 8.60
N VAL A 554 -15.12 -32.78 8.28
CA VAL A 554 -14.04 -32.68 9.26
C VAL A 554 -13.58 -31.24 9.27
N THR A 555 -13.60 -30.61 10.45
CA THR A 555 -13.17 -29.24 10.67
C THR A 555 -11.97 -29.22 11.60
N ASP A 556 -10.89 -28.58 11.19
CA ASP A 556 -9.66 -28.46 11.99
C ASP A 556 -9.73 -27.32 13.03
N GLN A 557 -8.64 -27.09 13.79
CA GLN A 557 -8.61 -26.04 14.82
C GLN A 557 -8.81 -24.61 14.27
N ASN A 558 -8.43 -24.38 13.02
CA ASN A 558 -8.48 -23.10 12.34
C ASN A 558 -9.77 -22.91 11.53
N LEU A 559 -10.75 -23.83 11.68
CA LEU A 559 -12.03 -23.84 10.96
C LEU A 559 -11.90 -24.18 9.47
N CYS A 560 -10.81 -24.83 9.07
CA CYS A 560 -10.66 -25.37 7.72
C CYS A 560 -11.45 -26.67 7.60
N GLU A 561 -12.19 -26.85 6.51
CA GLU A 561 -13.09 -27.98 6.32
C GLU A 561 -12.66 -28.90 5.17
N ALA A 562 -12.81 -30.20 5.38
CA ALA A 562 -12.73 -31.23 4.35
C ALA A 562 -13.94 -32.15 4.47
N SER A 563 -14.42 -32.70 3.36
CA SER A 563 -15.60 -33.56 3.35
C SER A 563 -15.36 -34.84 2.59
N LEU A 564 -15.89 -35.94 3.11
CA LEU A 564 -15.86 -37.25 2.47
C LEU A 564 -17.28 -37.84 2.49
N SER A 565 -17.70 -38.40 1.36
CA SER A 565 -18.99 -39.08 1.20
C SER A 565 -18.78 -40.56 0.89
N ILE A 566 -19.44 -41.42 1.66
CA ILE A 566 -19.31 -42.87 1.59
C ILE A 566 -20.71 -43.49 1.49
N GLU A 567 -20.87 -44.47 0.61
CA GLU A 567 -22.06 -45.30 0.50
C GLU A 567 -21.88 -46.58 1.32
N ILE A 568 -22.79 -46.83 2.26
CA ILE A 568 -22.90 -48.08 3.01
C ILE A 568 -23.93 -48.95 2.33
N GLY A 569 -23.46 -50.07 1.79
CA GLY A 569 -24.31 -51.05 1.11
C GLY A 569 -25.30 -51.72 2.06
N GLU A 570 -26.45 -52.08 1.49
CA GLU A 570 -27.53 -52.82 2.14
C GLU A 570 -27.91 -54.00 1.26
N ASN A 571 -28.21 -55.14 1.88
CA ASN A 571 -28.61 -56.36 1.16
C ASN A 571 -30.03 -56.23 0.61
N GLU A 572 -30.29 -56.86 -0.54
CA GLU A 572 -31.64 -56.91 -1.11
C GLU A 572 -32.61 -57.55 -0.11
N ALA A 573 -33.77 -56.93 0.10
CA ALA A 573 -34.77 -57.44 1.03
C ALA A 573 -35.23 -58.86 0.65
N MET A 574 -35.29 -59.76 1.64
CA MET A 574 -35.84 -61.10 1.46
C MET A 574 -37.37 -61.03 1.40
N THR A 575 -37.96 -61.78 0.46
CA THR A 575 -39.41 -61.96 0.31
C THR A 575 -39.73 -63.44 0.22
N ILE A 576 -40.95 -63.82 0.63
CA ILE A 576 -41.45 -65.20 0.50
C ILE A 576 -42.76 -65.23 -0.27
N GLU A 577 -42.93 -66.26 -1.08
CA GLU A 577 -44.20 -66.64 -1.70
C GLU A 577 -44.65 -67.99 -1.14
N THR A 578 -45.92 -68.06 -0.73
CA THR A 578 -46.49 -69.25 -0.11
C THR A 578 -47.66 -69.81 -0.91
N SER A 579 -47.84 -71.13 -0.84
CA SER A 579 -49.00 -71.82 -1.39
C SER A 579 -49.40 -72.98 -0.49
N THR A 580 -50.71 -73.17 -0.31
CA THR A 580 -51.27 -74.22 0.55
C THR A 580 -52.19 -75.16 -0.21
N SER A 581 -52.33 -76.37 0.31
CA SER A 581 -53.45 -77.24 -0.04
C SER A 581 -54.74 -76.75 0.63
N GLU A 582 -55.85 -76.77 -0.11
CA GLU A 582 -57.20 -76.56 0.43
C GLU A 582 -57.92 -77.90 0.62
N CYS A 583 -58.97 -77.93 1.45
CA CYS A 583 -59.84 -79.10 1.67
C CYS A 583 -59.09 -80.33 2.19
N ILE A 584 -58.33 -80.16 3.28
CA ILE A 584 -57.44 -81.22 3.79
C ILE A 584 -58.15 -82.15 4.78
N ASN A 585 -57.70 -83.41 4.83
CA ASN A 585 -58.05 -84.39 5.85
C ASN A 585 -56.78 -84.81 6.61
N ASN A 586 -56.19 -83.86 7.36
CA ASN A 586 -54.90 -84.00 8.06
C ASN A 586 -53.72 -84.40 7.15
N ASN A 587 -53.77 -83.97 5.89
CA ASN A 587 -52.76 -84.24 4.87
C ASN A 587 -52.33 -82.95 4.16
N GLY A 588 -52.41 -81.81 4.87
CA GLY A 588 -52.11 -80.52 4.30
C GLY A 588 -50.65 -80.33 3.94
N THR A 589 -50.42 -79.45 2.98
CA THR A 589 -49.08 -79.07 2.51
C THR A 589 -48.95 -77.56 2.44
N ILE A 590 -47.81 -77.03 2.88
CA ILE A 590 -47.38 -75.65 2.67
C ILE A 590 -46.09 -75.69 1.85
N ASN A 591 -46.07 -74.98 0.71
CA ASN A 591 -44.85 -74.71 -0.04
C ASN A 591 -44.48 -73.23 0.10
N VAL A 592 -43.21 -72.96 0.36
CA VAL A 592 -42.60 -71.64 0.57
C VAL A 592 -41.43 -71.51 -0.38
N THR A 593 -41.37 -70.41 -1.12
CA THR A 593 -40.21 -70.05 -1.94
C THR A 593 -39.71 -68.67 -1.50
N ALA A 594 -38.42 -68.54 -1.20
CA ALA A 594 -37.80 -67.27 -0.85
C ALA A 594 -37.05 -66.65 -2.05
N PHE A 595 -37.08 -65.32 -2.15
CA PHE A 595 -36.37 -64.50 -3.13
C PHE A 595 -35.69 -63.31 -2.43
N GLY A 596 -34.61 -62.77 -2.99
CA GLY A 596 -33.82 -61.71 -2.33
C GLY A 596 -33.03 -62.23 -1.11
N GLY A 597 -32.45 -61.35 -0.30
CA GLY A 597 -31.56 -61.74 0.80
C GLY A 597 -30.28 -62.47 0.35
N GLN A 598 -29.55 -63.06 1.31
CA GLN A 598 -28.38 -63.88 1.00
C GLN A 598 -28.75 -65.37 0.82
N PRO A 599 -28.56 -65.98 -0.37
CA PRO A 599 -28.97 -67.36 -0.64
C PRO A 599 -28.34 -68.39 0.32
N GLU A 600 -29.07 -69.49 0.53
CA GLU A 600 -29.02 -70.46 1.65
C GLU A 600 -30.12 -70.17 2.67
N TYR A 601 -31.35 -70.53 2.30
CA TYR A 601 -32.54 -70.28 3.12
C TYR A 601 -32.85 -71.44 4.07
N LEU A 602 -33.34 -71.08 5.26
CA LEU A 602 -33.86 -71.98 6.28
C LEU A 602 -35.30 -71.58 6.59
N PHE A 603 -36.24 -72.51 6.47
CA PHE A 603 -37.65 -72.26 6.72
C PHE A 603 -38.06 -72.95 8.02
N GLU A 604 -38.62 -72.18 8.94
CA GLU A 604 -39.24 -72.63 10.18
C GLU A 604 -40.76 -72.51 10.07
N LEU A 605 -41.48 -73.60 10.30
CA LEU A 605 -42.93 -73.60 10.47
C LEU A 605 -43.26 -73.71 11.95
N SER A 606 -44.09 -72.82 12.46
CA SER A 606 -44.57 -72.85 13.83
C SER A 606 -46.09 -72.76 13.91
N SER A 607 -46.68 -73.34 14.95
CA SER A 607 -48.10 -73.16 15.30
C SER A 607 -48.21 -72.99 16.81
N ASN A 608 -49.12 -72.12 17.26
CA ASN A 608 -49.27 -71.78 18.69
C ASN A 608 -47.96 -71.38 19.38
N ASN A 609 -47.10 -70.63 18.67
CA ASN A 609 -45.75 -70.23 19.11
C ASN A 609 -44.80 -71.39 19.43
N GLN A 610 -45.03 -72.57 18.85
CA GLN A 610 -44.12 -73.71 18.93
C GLN A 610 -43.67 -74.09 17.53
N THR A 611 -42.36 -74.24 17.36
CA THR A 611 -41.76 -74.77 16.14
C THR A 611 -42.20 -76.20 15.90
N ILE A 612 -42.81 -76.45 14.75
CA ILE A 612 -43.25 -77.77 14.29
C ILE A 612 -42.12 -78.44 13.49
N GLU A 613 -41.59 -77.72 12.50
CA GLU A 613 -40.59 -78.25 11.57
C GLU A 613 -39.65 -77.13 11.11
N ILE A 614 -38.39 -77.50 10.85
CA ILE A 614 -37.40 -76.65 10.19
C ILE A 614 -36.80 -77.44 9.02
N ASN A 615 -36.76 -76.85 7.83
CA ASN A 615 -36.10 -77.45 6.66
C ASN A 615 -35.53 -76.39 5.70
N THR A 616 -34.76 -76.82 4.71
CA THR A 616 -34.19 -75.93 3.67
C THR A 616 -34.91 -76.05 2.33
N THR A 617 -35.95 -76.87 2.25
CA THR A 617 -36.69 -77.14 1.01
C THR A 617 -37.91 -76.24 0.85
N GLY A 618 -38.39 -75.63 1.93
CA GLY A 618 -39.61 -74.83 1.94
C GLY A 618 -40.88 -75.66 1.76
N VAL A 619 -40.83 -76.97 2.04
CA VAL A 619 -41.97 -77.88 1.82
C VAL A 619 -42.32 -78.56 3.13
N PHE A 620 -43.53 -78.31 3.63
CA PHE A 620 -44.08 -78.90 4.85
C PHE A 620 -45.28 -79.77 4.49
N ASN A 621 -45.36 -80.99 5.01
CA ASN A 621 -46.39 -81.98 4.66
C ASN A 621 -47.09 -82.52 5.91
N GLU A 622 -48.19 -83.24 5.71
CA GLU A 622 -48.94 -83.92 6.78
C GLU A 622 -49.47 -82.96 7.86
N LEU A 623 -49.83 -81.74 7.44
CA LEU A 623 -50.32 -80.69 8.33
C LEU A 623 -51.83 -80.86 8.61
N GLU A 624 -52.23 -80.56 9.84
CA GLU A 624 -53.64 -80.45 10.25
C GLU A 624 -54.20 -79.06 9.88
N SER A 625 -55.52 -78.88 9.97
CA SER A 625 -56.11 -77.55 9.76
C SER A 625 -55.75 -76.60 10.90
N GLY A 626 -55.55 -75.32 10.58
CA GLY A 626 -55.18 -74.32 11.56
C GLY A 626 -54.25 -73.23 11.01
N ASP A 627 -53.83 -72.34 11.91
CA ASP A 627 -52.94 -71.23 11.61
C ASP A 627 -51.49 -71.63 11.88
N TYR A 628 -50.63 -71.25 10.94
CA TYR A 628 -49.20 -71.47 10.95
C TYR A 628 -48.46 -70.16 10.71
N LEU A 629 -47.33 -69.97 11.39
CA LEU A 629 -46.39 -68.89 11.18
C LEU A 629 -45.14 -69.46 10.52
N ILE A 630 -44.88 -69.04 9.29
CA ILE A 630 -43.66 -69.34 8.55
C ILE A 630 -42.65 -68.26 8.90
N THR A 631 -41.45 -68.67 9.30
CA THR A 631 -40.27 -67.80 9.41
C THR A 631 -39.23 -68.31 8.43
N ALA A 632 -38.88 -67.53 7.42
CA ALA A 632 -37.75 -67.83 6.55
C ALA A 632 -36.53 -67.04 7.02
N PHE A 633 -35.38 -67.69 7.08
CA PHE A 633 -34.08 -67.10 7.35
C PHE A 633 -33.19 -67.23 6.13
N ASP A 634 -32.31 -66.25 5.92
CA ASP A 634 -31.25 -66.32 4.92
C ASP A 634 -29.89 -66.73 5.54
N ALA A 635 -28.81 -66.73 4.76
CA ALA A 635 -27.48 -67.14 5.23
C ALA A 635 -26.86 -66.20 6.28
N LEU A 636 -27.35 -64.97 6.40
CA LEU A 636 -26.92 -63.97 7.38
C LEU A 636 -27.84 -63.95 8.62
N ASN A 637 -28.82 -64.85 8.69
CA ASN A 637 -29.88 -64.90 9.69
C ASN A 637 -30.86 -63.72 9.63
N CYS A 638 -31.02 -63.07 8.48
CA CYS A 638 -32.11 -62.12 8.26
C CYS A 638 -33.42 -62.91 8.15
N ASP A 639 -34.49 -62.50 8.85
CA ASP A 639 -35.75 -63.22 8.88
C ASP A 639 -36.94 -62.46 8.29
N ILE A 640 -37.87 -63.20 7.67
CA ILE A 640 -39.19 -62.71 7.29
C ILE A 640 -40.26 -63.68 7.76
N GLN A 641 -41.38 -63.13 8.23
CA GLN A 641 -42.48 -63.89 8.77
C GLN A 641 -43.77 -63.70 7.96
N GLU A 642 -44.50 -64.80 7.74
CA GLU A 642 -45.84 -64.78 7.14
C GLU A 642 -46.78 -65.71 7.91
N LEU A 643 -47.99 -65.23 8.19
CA LEU A 643 -49.07 -66.02 8.79
C LEU A 643 -49.93 -66.63 7.70
N ILE A 644 -50.20 -67.93 7.81
CA ILE A 644 -50.95 -68.70 6.83
C ILE A 644 -51.94 -69.65 7.51
N SER A 645 -53.09 -69.89 6.89
CA SER A 645 -54.15 -70.76 7.43
C SER A 645 -54.43 -71.91 6.47
N ILE A 646 -54.52 -73.14 6.99
CA ILE A 646 -54.94 -74.32 6.23
C ILE A 646 -56.35 -74.73 6.67
N ASN A 647 -57.27 -74.89 5.71
CA ASN A 647 -58.66 -75.26 5.96
C ASN A 647 -58.92 -76.77 5.81
N SER A 648 -59.68 -77.36 6.75
CA SER A 648 -60.13 -78.76 6.70
C SER A 648 -61.21 -78.97 5.62
N ALA A 649 -61.34 -80.20 5.11
CA ALA A 649 -62.49 -80.56 4.30
C ALA A 649 -63.74 -80.70 5.19
N PRO A 650 -64.93 -80.28 4.72
CA PRO A 650 -66.18 -80.52 5.41
C PRO A 650 -66.48 -82.02 5.42
N GLN A 651 -67.14 -82.51 6.47
CA GLN A 651 -67.61 -83.89 6.55
C GLN A 651 -69.14 -83.92 6.58
N ALA A 652 -69.78 -84.50 5.56
CA ALA A 652 -71.22 -84.58 5.43
C ALA A 652 -71.80 -85.70 6.31
N ASP A 653 -72.78 -85.37 7.16
CA ASP A 653 -73.58 -86.36 7.89
C ASP A 653 -74.99 -85.81 8.16
N PHE A 654 -75.96 -86.70 8.33
CA PHE A 654 -77.30 -86.31 8.75
C PHE A 654 -78.08 -87.43 9.44
N PHE A 655 -79.09 -87.06 10.22
CA PHE A 655 -79.98 -87.98 10.91
C PHE A 655 -81.42 -87.86 10.38
N LEU A 656 -82.13 -88.99 10.33
CA LEU A 656 -83.57 -89.03 10.08
C LEU A 656 -84.30 -89.49 11.34
N ASP A 657 -85.47 -88.93 11.62
CA ASP A 657 -86.33 -89.38 12.71
C ASP A 657 -86.85 -90.81 12.50
N GLU A 658 -87.13 -91.21 11.26
CA GLU A 658 -87.50 -92.58 10.89
C GLU A 658 -86.81 -93.07 9.60
N TYR A 659 -86.19 -94.25 9.67
CA TYR A 659 -85.51 -94.89 8.52
C TYR A 659 -86.37 -95.98 7.84
N GLU A 660 -87.36 -96.53 8.56
CA GLU A 660 -88.34 -97.49 8.03
C GLU A 660 -89.71 -97.23 8.66
N PHE A 661 -90.72 -96.91 7.84
CA PHE A 661 -92.06 -96.54 8.31
C PHE A 661 -93.14 -96.88 7.29
N SER A 662 -94.40 -97.02 7.74
CA SER A 662 -95.54 -97.23 6.84
C SER A 662 -96.00 -95.91 6.22
N LEU A 663 -96.46 -95.96 4.97
CA LEU A 663 -96.98 -94.80 4.26
C LEU A 663 -98.05 -94.07 5.09
N SER A 664 -97.78 -92.81 5.42
CA SER A 664 -98.60 -91.94 6.25
C SER A 664 -98.63 -90.53 5.66
N ASN A 665 -99.38 -89.60 6.27
CA ASN A 665 -99.37 -88.18 5.88
C ASN A 665 -98.39 -87.34 6.70
N ASP A 666 -97.52 -87.98 7.48
CA ASP A 666 -96.54 -87.30 8.33
C ASP A 666 -95.18 -87.24 7.61
N PRO A 667 -94.53 -86.07 7.50
CA PRO A 667 -93.23 -85.93 6.85
C PRO A 667 -92.09 -86.46 7.74
N VAL A 668 -91.05 -86.99 7.10
CA VAL A 668 -89.77 -87.35 7.72
C VAL A 668 -88.95 -86.09 7.95
N LEU A 669 -88.34 -85.97 9.12
CA LEU A 669 -87.48 -84.84 9.48
C LEU A 669 -86.01 -85.20 9.25
N PHE A 670 -85.30 -84.33 8.54
CA PHE A 670 -83.87 -84.44 8.27
C PHE A 670 -83.12 -83.43 9.13
N THR A 671 -82.13 -83.91 9.89
CA THR A 671 -81.27 -83.08 10.72
C THR A 671 -79.84 -83.17 10.23
N ASP A 672 -79.25 -82.03 9.86
CA ASP A 672 -77.83 -81.91 9.50
C ASP A 672 -76.94 -82.21 10.70
N LEU A 673 -75.95 -83.08 10.50
CA LEU A 673 -74.91 -83.43 11.48
C LEU A 673 -73.51 -83.19 10.89
N SER A 674 -73.43 -82.46 9.78
CA SER A 674 -72.17 -82.19 9.10
C SER A 674 -71.19 -81.45 10.00
N ILE A 675 -69.91 -81.81 9.89
CA ILE A 675 -68.83 -81.25 10.67
C ILE A 675 -68.01 -80.32 9.78
N ASP A 676 -68.27 -79.03 9.91
CA ASP A 676 -67.37 -77.94 9.52
C ASP A 676 -67.87 -76.63 10.14
N ASN A 677 -66.98 -75.65 10.36
CA ASN A 677 -67.32 -74.38 11.00
C ASN A 677 -67.80 -73.30 10.00
N ASN A 678 -67.72 -73.56 8.70
CA ASN A 678 -67.90 -72.59 7.62
C ASN A 678 -68.75 -73.13 6.45
N ILE A 679 -69.63 -74.12 6.68
CA ILE A 679 -70.58 -74.62 5.67
C ILE A 679 -71.48 -73.46 5.20
N ILE A 680 -71.56 -73.25 3.88
CA ILE A 680 -72.40 -72.20 3.27
C ILE A 680 -73.55 -72.74 2.43
N SER A 681 -73.55 -74.03 2.11
CA SER A 681 -74.57 -74.66 1.26
C SER A 681 -74.91 -76.06 1.76
N TRP A 682 -76.21 -76.37 1.82
CA TRP A 682 -76.76 -77.72 2.02
C TRP A 682 -77.66 -78.01 0.83
N ASN A 683 -77.41 -79.08 0.08
CA ASN A 683 -78.20 -79.48 -1.07
C ASN A 683 -78.68 -80.91 -0.88
N TRP A 684 -79.98 -81.06 -0.66
CA TRP A 684 -80.68 -82.32 -0.42
C TRP A 684 -81.31 -82.86 -1.70
N ASP A 685 -81.21 -84.16 -1.92
CA ASP A 685 -82.01 -84.96 -2.85
C ASP A 685 -82.67 -86.08 -2.05
N PHE A 686 -84.00 -86.13 -1.98
CA PHE A 686 -84.73 -87.10 -1.15
C PHE A 686 -84.88 -88.47 -1.82
N GLY A 687 -84.39 -88.64 -3.06
CA GLY A 687 -84.43 -89.90 -3.81
C GLY A 687 -85.75 -90.20 -4.52
N ASP A 688 -86.75 -89.32 -4.39
CA ASP A 688 -88.06 -89.42 -5.06
C ASP A 688 -88.28 -88.33 -6.14
N GLY A 689 -87.23 -87.55 -6.43
CA GLY A 689 -87.22 -86.44 -7.37
C GLY A 689 -87.47 -85.06 -6.74
N ASN A 690 -87.66 -84.97 -5.41
CA ASN A 690 -87.74 -83.71 -4.67
C ASN A 690 -86.42 -83.39 -3.97
N ASN A 691 -86.12 -82.09 -3.85
CA ASN A 691 -84.87 -81.56 -3.30
C ASN A 691 -85.14 -80.44 -2.27
N SER A 692 -84.12 -80.09 -1.47
CA SER A 692 -84.17 -78.93 -0.57
C SER A 692 -82.80 -78.26 -0.44
N ASN A 693 -82.78 -76.96 -0.10
CA ASN A 693 -81.56 -76.23 0.25
C ASN A 693 -81.53 -75.76 1.72
N GLU A 694 -82.50 -76.21 2.53
CA GLU A 694 -82.53 -75.89 3.95
C GLU A 694 -81.54 -76.77 4.71
N GLN A 695 -80.93 -76.27 5.78
CA GLN A 695 -80.02 -77.07 6.61
C GLN A 695 -80.74 -78.28 7.24
N ASN A 696 -81.97 -78.09 7.75
CA ASN A 696 -82.75 -79.15 8.41
C ASN A 696 -84.16 -79.25 7.80
N PRO A 697 -84.32 -79.89 6.62
CA PRO A 697 -85.61 -79.94 5.93
C PRO A 697 -86.53 -81.03 6.48
N SER A 698 -87.80 -80.98 6.07
CA SER A 698 -88.77 -82.07 6.23
C SER A 698 -89.29 -82.51 4.86
N HIS A 699 -89.50 -83.81 4.65
CA HIS A 699 -90.01 -84.32 3.36
C HIS A 699 -91.08 -85.40 3.53
N LEU A 700 -92.12 -85.36 2.70
CA LEU A 700 -93.24 -86.31 2.71
C LEU A 700 -93.16 -87.27 1.53
N TYR A 701 -93.02 -88.57 1.82
CA TYR A 701 -93.06 -89.63 0.81
C TYR A 701 -94.50 -90.04 0.52
N THR A 702 -94.90 -90.03 -0.76
CA THR A 702 -96.30 -90.28 -1.19
C THR A 702 -96.56 -91.66 -1.76
N GLU A 703 -95.51 -92.46 -2.01
CA GLU A 703 -95.60 -93.82 -2.54
C GLU A 703 -94.73 -94.77 -1.69
N PRO A 704 -95.10 -96.06 -1.55
CA PRO A 704 -94.25 -97.04 -0.89
C PRO A 704 -93.05 -97.39 -1.77
N GLY A 705 -91.86 -97.51 -1.19
CA GLY A 705 -90.62 -97.73 -1.93
C GLY A 705 -89.37 -97.68 -1.07
N ILE A 706 -88.21 -97.89 -1.71
CA ILE A 706 -86.90 -97.66 -1.12
C ILE A 706 -86.34 -96.40 -1.78
N TYR A 707 -85.98 -95.42 -0.97
CA TYR A 707 -85.43 -94.12 -1.39
C TYR A 707 -84.01 -93.97 -0.85
N TYR A 708 -83.18 -93.20 -1.57
CA TYR A 708 -81.82 -92.89 -1.17
C TYR A 708 -81.69 -91.37 -1.02
N ALA A 709 -81.79 -90.89 0.21
CA ALA A 709 -81.65 -89.46 0.47
C ALA A 709 -80.17 -89.09 0.52
N THR A 710 -79.78 -88.04 -0.21
CA THR A 710 -78.41 -87.54 -0.32
C THR A 710 -78.34 -86.10 0.17
N LEU A 711 -77.35 -85.80 1.01
CA LEU A 711 -76.96 -84.45 1.39
C LEU A 711 -75.58 -84.17 0.78
N ASN A 712 -75.49 -83.10 -0.01
CA ASN A 712 -74.22 -82.51 -0.47
C ASN A 712 -74.00 -81.17 0.23
N ILE A 713 -72.87 -80.98 0.88
CA ILE A 713 -72.51 -79.72 1.55
C ILE A 713 -71.34 -79.04 0.85
N ILE A 714 -71.31 -77.71 0.90
CA ILE A 714 -70.20 -76.90 0.38
C ILE A 714 -69.81 -75.87 1.43
N ASP A 715 -68.52 -75.76 1.70
CA ASP A 715 -67.95 -74.77 2.63
C ASP A 715 -67.57 -73.44 1.96
N ALA A 716 -67.14 -72.47 2.75
CA ALA A 716 -66.75 -71.14 2.28
C ALA A 716 -65.51 -71.13 1.35
N TYR A 717 -64.74 -72.21 1.30
CA TYR A 717 -63.57 -72.40 0.44
C TYR A 717 -63.87 -73.30 -0.78
N ASN A 718 -65.15 -73.57 -1.04
CA ASN A 718 -65.63 -74.47 -2.11
C ASN A 718 -65.20 -75.94 -1.94
N CYS A 719 -64.90 -76.37 -0.73
CA CYS A 719 -64.73 -77.78 -0.40
C CYS A 719 -66.10 -78.45 -0.30
N GLU A 720 -66.25 -79.64 -0.87
CA GLU A 720 -67.52 -80.37 -0.93
C GLU A 720 -67.39 -81.76 -0.30
N ASP A 721 -68.45 -82.20 0.37
CA ASP A 721 -68.63 -83.60 0.77
C ASP A 721 -70.09 -84.02 0.64
N GLN A 722 -70.32 -85.33 0.44
CA GLN A 722 -71.67 -85.87 0.28
C GLN A 722 -71.87 -87.18 1.04
N ILE A 723 -73.10 -87.38 1.49
CA ILE A 723 -73.51 -88.58 2.21
C ILE A 723 -74.90 -89.02 1.74
N THR A 724 -75.11 -90.32 1.59
CA THR A 724 -76.39 -90.92 1.18
C THR A 724 -76.86 -91.95 2.20
N LYS A 725 -78.13 -91.90 2.60
CA LYS A 725 -78.77 -92.88 3.51
C LYS A 725 -80.04 -93.48 2.89
N GLU A 726 -80.25 -94.77 3.13
CA GLU A 726 -81.43 -95.52 2.66
C GLU A 726 -82.64 -95.28 3.57
N ILE A 727 -83.82 -95.12 2.96
CA ILE A 727 -85.12 -94.94 3.63
C ILE A 727 -86.11 -95.93 3.03
N LYS A 728 -86.89 -96.62 3.87
CA LYS A 728 -87.84 -97.65 3.43
C LYS A 728 -89.28 -97.33 3.85
N VAL A 729 -90.14 -97.11 2.86
CA VAL A 729 -91.57 -96.78 3.06
C VAL A 729 -92.45 -97.99 2.76
N LEU A 730 -93.14 -98.52 3.77
CA LEU A 730 -93.98 -99.73 3.74
C LEU A 730 -95.45 -99.45 3.39
N GLN A 731 -96.18 -100.47 2.93
CA GLN A 731 -97.62 -100.40 2.63
C GLN A 731 -98.50 -100.73 3.87
N ASP A 732 -99.59 -99.98 4.10
CA ASP A 732 -100.41 -100.02 5.33
C ASP A 732 -101.38 -101.25 5.50
N PHE A 733 -102.53 -101.35 4.79
CA PHE A 733 -103.52 -102.45 4.99
C PHE A 733 -104.43 -102.77 3.77
N TYR A 734 -104.93 -104.03 3.65
CA TYR A 734 -105.89 -104.49 2.61
C TYR A 734 -107.01 -105.42 3.16
N ALA A 735 -108.30 -105.13 2.83
CA ALA A 735 -109.47 -105.96 3.13
C ALA A 735 -110.42 -106.12 1.94
N TYR A 736 -110.93 -107.34 1.72
CA TYR A 736 -111.95 -107.65 0.72
C TYR A 736 -112.95 -108.70 1.23
N THR A 737 -114.23 -108.36 1.29
CA THR A 737 -115.30 -109.29 1.71
C THR A 737 -116.27 -109.57 0.55
N PRO A 738 -116.42 -110.85 0.10
CA PRO A 738 -117.36 -111.21 -0.96
C PRO A 738 -118.83 -110.89 -0.58
N ASN A 739 -119.69 -110.63 -1.56
CA ASN A 739 -121.12 -110.33 -1.34
C ASN A 739 -122.08 -111.41 -1.86
N ILE A 740 -121.56 -112.47 -2.50
CA ILE A 740 -122.33 -113.62 -3.00
C ILE A 740 -121.45 -114.87 -3.01
N PHE A 741 -122.04 -116.03 -2.72
CA PHE A 741 -121.38 -117.33 -2.90
C PHE A 741 -122.42 -118.40 -3.29
N THR A 742 -121.96 -119.50 -3.89
CA THR A 742 -122.82 -120.54 -4.47
C THR A 742 -122.32 -121.92 -4.01
N PRO A 743 -122.91 -122.53 -2.95
CA PRO A 743 -122.47 -123.81 -2.42
C PRO A 743 -122.98 -124.99 -3.25
N ASN A 744 -122.46 -125.15 -4.47
CA ASN A 744 -122.84 -126.18 -5.44
C ASN A 744 -121.81 -127.33 -5.58
N ASN A 745 -120.73 -127.30 -4.78
CA ASN A 745 -119.59 -128.22 -4.79
C ASN A 745 -118.81 -128.24 -6.12
N ASP A 746 -118.74 -127.14 -6.87
CA ASP A 746 -117.95 -127.04 -8.11
C ASP A 746 -116.47 -126.66 -7.89
N GLY A 747 -116.09 -126.37 -6.65
CA GLY A 747 -114.74 -125.97 -6.23
C GLY A 747 -114.50 -124.45 -6.27
N THR A 748 -115.47 -123.66 -6.73
CA THR A 748 -115.37 -122.21 -6.88
C THR A 748 -116.49 -121.52 -6.10
N ASN A 749 -116.15 -120.60 -5.20
CA ASN A 749 -117.13 -119.84 -4.39
C ASN A 749 -118.13 -120.73 -3.62
N ASP A 750 -117.72 -121.95 -3.25
CA ASP A 750 -118.51 -122.89 -2.46
C ASP A 750 -118.67 -122.47 -0.99
N THR A 751 -117.79 -121.59 -0.53
CA THR A 751 -117.79 -121.07 0.82
C THR A 751 -117.69 -119.56 0.83
N PHE A 752 -118.38 -118.92 1.76
CA PHE A 752 -118.16 -117.53 2.08
C PHE A 752 -117.01 -117.37 3.08
N SER A 753 -115.95 -116.67 2.64
CA SER A 753 -114.80 -116.28 3.47
C SER A 753 -114.33 -114.87 3.08
N PRO A 754 -114.28 -113.91 4.01
CA PRO A 754 -113.55 -112.65 3.83
C PRO A 754 -112.04 -112.86 3.61
N SER A 755 -111.43 -112.07 2.73
CA SER A 755 -109.98 -112.03 2.45
C SER A 755 -109.34 -110.80 3.11
N LEU A 756 -108.58 -111.02 4.17
CA LEU A 756 -107.93 -110.00 4.98
C LEU A 756 -106.41 -110.21 4.98
N LEU A 757 -105.62 -109.14 4.78
CA LEU A 757 -104.15 -109.18 4.81
C LEU A 757 -103.61 -108.32 5.97
N ASN A 758 -102.49 -108.72 6.58
CA ASN A 758 -101.86 -108.04 7.73
C ASN A 758 -102.77 -107.90 8.98
N ILE A 759 -103.48 -108.98 9.33
CA ILE A 759 -104.32 -109.09 10.54
C ILE A 759 -103.78 -110.12 11.54
N ASP A 760 -104.08 -109.92 12.82
CA ASP A 760 -103.90 -110.93 13.85
C ASP A 760 -105.02 -111.98 13.74
N ILE A 761 -104.68 -113.10 13.11
CA ILE A 761 -105.58 -114.23 12.84
C ILE A 761 -106.21 -114.78 14.14
N SER A 762 -105.56 -114.62 15.30
CA SER A 762 -106.11 -115.10 16.58
C SER A 762 -107.34 -114.33 17.05
N THR A 763 -107.53 -113.12 16.53
CA THR A 763 -108.67 -112.25 16.84
C THR A 763 -109.82 -112.37 15.84
N TYR A 764 -109.62 -113.17 14.78
CA TYR A 764 -110.60 -113.34 13.73
C TYR A 764 -111.84 -114.07 14.24
N LYS A 765 -113.00 -113.49 13.96
CA LYS A 765 -114.29 -114.11 14.23
C LYS A 765 -115.27 -113.76 13.12
N LEU A 766 -115.79 -114.76 12.44
CA LEU A 766 -116.86 -114.65 11.47
C LEU A 766 -118.14 -115.28 12.02
N THR A 767 -119.23 -114.52 11.99
CA THR A 767 -120.56 -114.95 12.42
C THR A 767 -121.56 -114.67 11.30
N ILE A 768 -122.40 -115.66 10.99
CA ILE A 768 -123.47 -115.57 9.97
C ILE A 768 -124.82 -115.68 10.65
N PHE A 769 -125.74 -114.82 10.24
CA PHE A 769 -127.09 -114.72 10.76
C PHE A 769 -128.12 -114.99 9.66
N ASP A 770 -129.20 -115.69 10.00
CA ASP A 770 -130.39 -115.81 9.16
C ASP A 770 -131.12 -114.46 9.00
N ARG A 771 -132.14 -114.41 8.14
CA ARG A 771 -132.94 -113.20 7.89
C ARG A 771 -133.71 -112.67 9.12
N TRP A 772 -133.80 -113.45 10.18
CA TRP A 772 -134.46 -113.07 11.44
C TRP A 772 -133.44 -112.65 12.51
N GLY A 773 -132.14 -112.68 12.18
CA GLY A 773 -131.05 -112.31 13.08
C GLY A 773 -130.59 -113.43 13.99
N ASN A 774 -131.02 -114.67 13.78
CA ASN A 774 -130.51 -115.80 14.55
C ASN A 774 -129.16 -116.24 13.99
N GLU A 775 -128.21 -116.52 14.88
CA GLU A 775 -126.92 -117.08 14.50
C GLU A 775 -127.08 -118.50 13.95
N ILE A 776 -126.52 -118.73 12.75
CA ILE A 776 -126.60 -120.02 12.06
C ILE A 776 -125.23 -120.63 11.76
N PHE A 777 -124.17 -119.83 11.84
CA PHE A 777 -122.79 -120.29 11.70
C PHE A 777 -121.84 -119.33 12.40
N GLU A 778 -120.85 -119.88 13.08
CA GLU A 778 -119.77 -119.15 13.69
C GLU A 778 -118.46 -119.89 13.44
N THR A 779 -117.40 -119.12 13.17
CA THR A 779 -116.03 -119.63 13.13
C THR A 779 -115.05 -118.59 13.67
N ILE A 780 -114.08 -119.08 14.43
CA ILE A 780 -112.87 -118.33 14.81
C ILE A 780 -111.65 -118.76 13.96
N ASN A 781 -111.83 -119.74 13.08
CA ASN A 781 -110.79 -120.22 12.19
C ASN A 781 -110.88 -119.49 10.85
N TYR A 782 -109.89 -118.65 10.56
CA TYR A 782 -109.82 -117.86 9.32
C TYR A 782 -109.85 -118.72 8.04
N SER A 783 -109.34 -119.95 8.09
CA SER A 783 -109.36 -120.86 6.94
C SER A 783 -110.71 -121.56 6.73
N GLN A 784 -111.67 -121.40 7.64
CA GLN A 784 -112.97 -122.04 7.57
C GLN A 784 -114.03 -121.04 7.10
N GLY A 785 -114.49 -121.19 5.85
CA GLY A 785 -115.62 -120.44 5.33
C GLY A 785 -116.97 -121.07 5.66
N TRP A 786 -118.03 -120.28 5.58
CA TRP A 786 -119.40 -120.80 5.69
C TRP A 786 -119.82 -121.45 4.37
N ASN A 787 -120.16 -122.74 4.40
CA ASN A 787 -120.52 -123.54 3.22
C ASN A 787 -122.04 -123.60 2.94
N GLY A 788 -122.84 -122.79 3.63
CA GLY A 788 -124.29 -122.75 3.46
C GLY A 788 -125.08 -123.95 4.00
N LYS A 789 -124.47 -124.88 4.75
CA LYS A 789 -125.13 -126.10 5.26
C LYS A 789 -125.50 -126.02 6.75
N GLN A 790 -126.60 -126.68 7.12
CA GLN A 790 -127.03 -126.95 8.50
C GLN A 790 -126.20 -128.09 9.13
N GLU A 791 -126.26 -128.25 10.45
CA GLU A 791 -125.58 -129.35 11.18
C GLU A 791 -125.96 -130.75 10.68
N ASN A 792 -127.19 -130.92 10.17
CA ASN A 792 -127.68 -132.17 9.59
C ASN A 792 -127.19 -132.42 8.14
N GLY A 793 -126.38 -131.50 7.58
CA GLY A 793 -125.83 -131.57 6.22
C GLY A 793 -126.74 -131.02 5.11
N ALA A 794 -127.98 -130.61 5.40
CA ALA A 794 -128.86 -129.99 4.42
C ALA A 794 -128.45 -128.53 4.14
N LEU A 795 -128.60 -128.06 2.90
CA LEU A 795 -128.39 -126.65 2.57
C LEU A 795 -129.48 -125.77 3.20
N PHE A 796 -129.06 -124.63 3.74
CA PHE A 796 -129.98 -123.55 4.04
C PHE A 796 -130.66 -123.04 2.75
N PRO A 797 -131.87 -122.45 2.81
CA PRO A 797 -132.53 -121.92 1.63
C PRO A 797 -131.69 -120.82 0.97
N SER A 798 -131.81 -120.67 -0.35
CA SER A 798 -131.24 -119.49 -1.03
C SER A 798 -131.99 -118.25 -0.55
N ASP A 799 -131.31 -117.41 0.22
CA ASP A 799 -131.81 -116.19 0.82
C ASP A 799 -130.62 -115.22 1.05
N VAL A 800 -130.92 -114.01 1.53
CA VAL A 800 -129.91 -113.05 1.99
C VAL A 800 -129.60 -113.31 3.46
N TYR A 801 -128.33 -113.52 3.75
CA TYR A 801 -127.78 -113.69 5.08
C TYR A 801 -127.02 -112.44 5.48
N SER A 802 -126.91 -112.19 6.79
CA SER A 802 -126.04 -111.12 7.29
C SER A 802 -124.77 -111.73 7.85
N TYR A 803 -123.64 -111.07 7.66
CA TYR A 803 -122.38 -111.47 8.28
C TYR A 803 -121.86 -110.36 9.18
N LYS A 804 -121.11 -110.78 10.20
CA LYS A 804 -120.26 -109.93 11.00
C LYS A 804 -118.88 -110.57 11.05
N VAL A 805 -117.85 -109.84 10.64
CA VAL A 805 -116.46 -110.24 10.81
C VAL A 805 -115.74 -109.22 11.69
N VAL A 806 -115.08 -109.71 12.72
CA VAL A 806 -114.29 -108.91 13.67
C VAL A 806 -112.86 -109.42 13.66
N TYR A 807 -111.90 -108.51 13.62
CA TYR A 807 -110.47 -108.80 13.61
C TYR A 807 -109.65 -107.60 14.12
N GLN A 808 -108.39 -107.81 14.44
CA GLN A 808 -107.43 -106.77 14.78
C GLN A 808 -106.33 -106.74 13.71
N THR A 809 -105.93 -105.57 13.23
CA THR A 809 -104.76 -105.46 12.33
C THR A 809 -103.48 -105.85 13.09
N ASN A 810 -102.40 -106.19 12.39
CA ASN A 810 -101.08 -106.42 13.03
C ASN A 810 -100.56 -105.19 13.81
N LEU A 811 -101.06 -104.00 13.48
CA LEU A 811 -100.81 -102.74 14.20
C LEU A 811 -101.72 -102.54 15.42
N GLY A 812 -102.53 -103.54 15.78
CA GLY A 812 -103.35 -103.51 16.99
C GLY A 812 -104.69 -102.77 16.86
N MET A 813 -105.10 -102.32 15.66
CA MET A 813 -106.40 -101.66 15.49
C MET A 813 -107.54 -102.67 15.37
N LYS A 814 -108.57 -102.57 16.22
CA LYS A 814 -109.78 -103.40 16.09
C LYS A 814 -110.65 -102.92 14.93
N LYS A 815 -111.04 -103.84 14.05
CA LYS A 815 -111.92 -103.62 12.90
C LYS A 815 -113.13 -104.55 13.00
N GLU A 816 -114.28 -104.01 12.61
CA GLU A 816 -115.55 -104.73 12.51
C GLU A 816 -116.17 -104.40 11.16
N GLU A 817 -116.45 -105.43 10.37
CA GLU A 817 -117.21 -105.32 9.12
C GLU A 817 -118.51 -106.09 9.27
N VAL A 818 -119.61 -105.43 8.94
CA VAL A 818 -120.94 -106.03 8.86
C VAL A 818 -121.47 -105.83 7.46
N GLY A 819 -122.13 -106.84 6.94
CA GLY A 819 -122.68 -106.78 5.59
C GLY A 819 -123.71 -107.86 5.34
N HIS A 820 -124.22 -107.86 4.12
CA HIS A 820 -125.14 -108.87 3.63
C HIS A 820 -124.43 -109.73 2.61
N ILE A 821 -124.75 -111.02 2.61
CA ILE A 821 -124.31 -111.96 1.60
C ILE A 821 -125.49 -112.73 1.04
N ILE A 822 -125.50 -112.87 -0.28
CA ILE A 822 -126.48 -113.69 -0.98
C ILE A 822 -125.92 -115.12 -1.06
N MET A 823 -126.68 -116.09 -0.54
CA MET A 823 -126.42 -117.50 -0.83
C MET A 823 -127.26 -117.88 -2.07
N ALA A 824 -126.61 -118.01 -3.22
CA ALA A 824 -127.27 -118.41 -4.47
C ALA A 824 -127.36 -119.93 -4.58
N LYS A 825 -128.32 -120.42 -5.37
CA LYS A 825 -128.51 -121.85 -5.65
C LYS A 825 -127.61 -122.35 -6.76
#